data_AF-A0AAW7Z6E9-F1
#
_entry.id   AF-A0AAW7Z6E9-F1
#
_cell.length_a   1.000
_cell.length_b   1.000
_cell.length_c   1.000
_cell.angle_alpha   90.00
_cell.angle_beta   90.00
_cell.angle_gamma   90.00
#
_symmetry.space_group_name_H-M   'P 1'
#
loop_
_entity.id
_entity.type
_entity.pdbx_description
1 polymer ?
#
loop_
_entity_poly.entity_id
_entity_poly.type
_entity_poly.pdbx_seq_one_letter_code
_entity_poly.pdbx_strand_id
1 'polypeptide(L)'
;MSKKIIRNSLSLLIASSLAACGGGSDGGNSAPTVESSTLAFQLNEDSQLTGQIIASDTNGDVLAFGLGQSPANGSLSIDQNGAFIFTPNSNFFGEDSAQIVVSDSIDEVRVDLSFTIQNINDLPEIVTSSVAISSTGETEGKIEAIDVDDDVLVFEVVTQPSLGTVVIDSATGAFTYQHPGIENVSDSVIISVSDSIGDPVVATVSLSPSYVSNDDKLAYYYASSHSHLAKAESYINSDSADDTTEITDAEITADVYSELAVGYTEAGFPELAESNAISNIIDRPTRARAYLDSAVELDALGDTDQANAFRTKAIAQYNAYIAEIGITNIRSTDALFYLEAVRSYVKAEQSEEATDLFSVIRIYADANLDEESPHTSAYGYFLQAAKDYAEERVAIYLEASTQNNFDFAYEAINFQRSLAEQGSYQERPDYRYYQVKTFHLVDATRSAHYLSLVGDDINKASAETLAKSLLALSLSLYSDIDYDENYAMPADEYAQYTLLRYPTGVGLLSGIFNALYPDYVNANKDDGYLGNLPIKLVTEEEGVNDADTLRAYRDHYAYQLLNDAKNGIALDETINNVETLFTTTYTDTEYAAEALVEQDHLGILDQRAAWLLSYAGYNEQAKYVISEAIRIVSTTPYLEDVNYSLDKMVDDQGCLRYVNLYQKFGGESTDITAPLAACENILTTYFSDDTYISDANRVTGLLTGASIYELGGKTENAIQILDDASELATTLEDFETQLEHRIEVTNTYASLGYLEQALSQFVALTDDAIALLDNTPDITERVEAVDDILGELEYAYEPDDENSFTGTYQLFEAVKRHAGNNTQYAQAIAALNEKAQQVQAAILTHTSDFADNEKLSVYEQLIEQYSWLALFDEATALAQNAIYTDADRNSLFANIAIQAATKDDFPASTVANVDTDADGLPNFFLSNATEQDIILSGLIADTDADGDGLVDQEDLSPLDPN
;
A
#
# COMPACT_ATOMS: atom_id res chain seq x y z
N MET A 1 -73.84 -43.01 -43.90
CA MET A 1 -74.13 -43.53 -45.25
C MET A 1 -73.75 -45.01 -45.29
N SER A 2 -74.64 -45.87 -45.80
CA SER A 2 -74.54 -47.32 -46.18
C SER A 2 -73.49 -48.22 -45.49
N LYS A 3 -73.82 -49.23 -44.66
CA LYS A 3 -74.51 -50.53 -44.95
C LYS A 3 -74.04 -51.28 -46.21
N LYS A 4 -73.31 -52.40 -46.03
CA LYS A 4 -73.61 -53.80 -46.46
C LYS A 4 -72.34 -54.68 -46.36
N ILE A 5 -72.27 -55.86 -45.71
CA ILE A 5 -73.01 -57.15 -45.85
C ILE A 5 -72.35 -58.13 -46.85
N ILE A 6 -71.84 -59.26 -46.32
CA ILE A 6 -72.18 -60.68 -46.64
C ILE A 6 -71.28 -61.57 -47.56
N ARG A 7 -70.80 -62.70 -46.95
CA ARG A 7 -70.97 -64.15 -47.30
C ARG A 7 -69.88 -64.99 -48.01
N ASN A 8 -69.61 -66.12 -47.32
CA ASN A 8 -69.74 -67.54 -47.71
C ASN A 8 -68.89 -68.19 -48.83
N SER A 9 -68.11 -69.18 -48.38
CA SER A 9 -68.25 -70.63 -48.66
C SER A 9 -67.83 -71.24 -50.02
N LEU A 10 -66.89 -72.20 -49.88
CA LEU A 10 -66.88 -73.59 -50.39
C LEU A 10 -66.43 -73.93 -51.84
N SER A 11 -65.76 -75.09 -51.89
CA SER A 11 -65.66 -76.08 -52.99
C SER A 11 -64.53 -75.84 -54.01
N LEU A 12 -63.79 -76.81 -54.54
CA LEU A 12 -63.59 -78.26 -54.40
C LEU A 12 -62.63 -78.60 -55.56
N LEU A 13 -61.64 -79.48 -55.44
CA LEU A 13 -61.26 -80.35 -56.57
C LEU A 13 -60.52 -81.60 -56.09
N ILE A 14 -60.88 -82.71 -56.73
CA ILE A 14 -60.40 -84.08 -56.54
C ILE A 14 -59.45 -84.40 -57.71
N ALA A 15 -58.37 -85.18 -57.50
CA ALA A 15 -58.01 -86.36 -58.32
C ALA A 15 -56.63 -86.99 -57.98
N SER A 16 -56.70 -88.21 -57.43
CA SER A 16 -55.91 -89.43 -57.68
C SER A 16 -54.50 -89.40 -58.32
N SER A 17 -53.56 -90.15 -57.72
CA SER A 17 -52.89 -91.30 -58.38
C SER A 17 -52.19 -92.27 -57.40
N LEU A 18 -52.15 -93.53 -57.83
CA LEU A 18 -51.65 -94.78 -57.26
C LEU A 18 -50.18 -94.86 -56.78
N ALA A 19 -49.99 -95.62 -55.69
CA ALA A 19 -49.09 -96.78 -55.47
C ALA A 19 -47.58 -96.73 -55.80
N ALA A 20 -46.76 -97.03 -54.78
CA ALA A 20 -45.80 -98.16 -54.66
C ALA A 20 -44.76 -97.79 -53.58
N CYS A 21 -44.76 -98.43 -52.41
CA CYS A 21 -44.06 -99.66 -52.04
C CYS A 21 -42.53 -99.52 -51.92
N GLY A 22 -42.03 -99.73 -50.70
CA GLY A 22 -40.62 -99.82 -50.31
C GLY A 22 -40.42 -99.06 -49.00
N GLY A 23 -40.38 -99.65 -47.80
CA GLY A 23 -39.80 -100.94 -47.44
C GLY A 23 -38.33 -100.73 -47.12
N GLY A 24 -38.02 -100.39 -45.86
CA GLY A 24 -36.64 -100.21 -45.40
C GLY A 24 -36.58 -99.45 -44.09
N SER A 25 -36.66 -100.19 -43.00
CA SER A 25 -36.21 -99.76 -41.67
C SER A 25 -34.73 -99.42 -41.73
N ASP A 26 -34.38 -98.16 -41.48
CA ASP A 26 -33.18 -97.76 -40.76
C ASP A 26 -33.59 -96.54 -39.94
N GLY A 27 -33.41 -96.62 -38.61
CA GLY A 27 -33.68 -95.52 -37.70
C GLY A 27 -32.64 -94.42 -37.87
N GLY A 28 -32.78 -93.64 -38.95
CA GLY A 28 -32.03 -92.40 -39.16
C GLY A 28 -32.74 -91.25 -38.47
N ASN A 29 -31.97 -90.42 -37.76
CA ASN A 29 -32.41 -89.18 -37.14
C ASN A 29 -33.12 -88.26 -38.14
N SER A 30 -34.19 -87.58 -37.72
CA SER A 30 -34.76 -86.46 -38.48
C SER A 30 -34.36 -85.18 -37.76
N ALA A 31 -33.78 -84.21 -38.46
CA ALA A 31 -33.39 -82.95 -37.81
C ALA A 31 -34.60 -82.21 -37.20
N PRO A 32 -34.39 -81.39 -36.15
CA PRO A 32 -35.46 -80.62 -35.53
C PRO A 32 -36.14 -79.71 -36.55
N THR A 33 -37.47 -79.64 -36.54
CA THR A 33 -38.24 -78.73 -37.40
C THR A 33 -38.75 -77.56 -36.56
N VAL A 34 -38.31 -76.35 -36.88
CA VAL A 34 -38.77 -75.09 -36.29
C VAL A 34 -39.97 -74.54 -37.07
N GLU A 35 -40.94 -73.92 -36.39
CA GLU A 35 -42.10 -73.31 -37.06
C GLU A 35 -41.71 -72.15 -37.98
N SER A 36 -40.65 -71.41 -37.62
CA SER A 36 -40.04 -70.38 -38.45
C SER A 36 -38.53 -70.37 -38.24
N SER A 37 -37.76 -70.27 -39.32
CA SER A 37 -36.31 -70.12 -39.27
C SER A 37 -35.86 -68.67 -39.03
N THR A 38 -36.78 -67.71 -39.08
CA THR A 38 -36.53 -66.28 -38.84
C THR A 38 -37.68 -65.66 -38.06
N LEU A 39 -37.38 -64.92 -36.99
CA LEU A 39 -38.37 -64.17 -36.19
C LEU A 39 -37.89 -62.73 -36.03
N ALA A 40 -38.79 -61.78 -36.25
CA ALA A 40 -38.50 -60.35 -36.11
C ALA A 40 -39.39 -59.74 -35.03
N PHE A 41 -38.79 -58.93 -34.17
CA PHE A 41 -39.47 -58.28 -33.05
C PHE A 41 -39.19 -56.77 -33.04
N GLN A 42 -40.17 -56.02 -32.58
CA GLN A 42 -40.05 -54.60 -32.29
C GLN A 42 -40.31 -54.38 -30.81
N LEU A 43 -39.46 -53.59 -30.19
CA LEU A 43 -39.55 -53.18 -28.79
C LEU A 43 -38.98 -51.77 -28.68
N ASN A 44 -39.32 -51.08 -27.60
CA ASN A 44 -38.69 -49.81 -27.27
C ASN A 44 -37.35 -50.08 -26.57
N GLU A 45 -36.44 -49.12 -26.59
CA GLU A 45 -35.30 -49.17 -25.68
C GLU A 45 -35.74 -49.19 -24.22
N ASP A 46 -34.83 -49.59 -23.33
CA ASP A 46 -35.05 -49.80 -21.89
C ASP A 46 -36.22 -50.71 -21.51
N SER A 47 -36.70 -51.48 -22.49
CA SER A 47 -37.76 -52.47 -22.32
C SER A 47 -37.21 -53.88 -22.49
N GLN A 48 -37.92 -54.84 -21.91
CA GLN A 48 -37.59 -56.25 -22.03
C GLN A 48 -38.61 -56.95 -22.93
N LEU A 49 -38.11 -57.74 -23.87
CA LEU A 49 -38.92 -58.59 -24.73
C LEU A 49 -38.85 -60.03 -24.25
N THR A 50 -40.01 -60.69 -24.18
CA THR A 50 -40.12 -62.14 -23.95
C THR A 50 -40.67 -62.82 -25.20
N GLY A 51 -40.07 -63.95 -25.57
CA GLY A 51 -40.44 -64.70 -26.78
C GLY A 51 -40.33 -66.21 -26.59
N GLN A 52 -40.76 -66.96 -27.61
CA GLN A 52 -40.80 -68.42 -27.58
C GLN A 52 -40.37 -68.98 -28.93
N ILE A 53 -39.42 -69.92 -28.94
CA ILE A 53 -39.09 -70.74 -30.10
C ILE A 53 -39.94 -72.00 -30.06
N ILE A 54 -40.70 -72.24 -31.13
CA ILE A 54 -41.52 -73.46 -31.26
C ILE A 54 -40.83 -74.39 -32.25
N ALA A 55 -40.42 -75.55 -31.75
CA ALA A 55 -39.76 -76.59 -32.51
C ALA A 55 -40.34 -77.96 -32.16
N SER A 56 -40.30 -78.88 -33.12
CA SER A 56 -40.73 -80.26 -32.94
C SER A 56 -39.80 -81.20 -33.70
N ASP A 57 -39.62 -82.41 -33.18
CA ASP A 57 -38.95 -83.48 -33.90
C ASP A 57 -39.96 -84.59 -34.27
N THR A 58 -39.83 -85.13 -35.48
CA THR A 58 -40.75 -86.14 -36.03
C THR A 58 -40.54 -87.51 -35.39
N ASN A 59 -39.32 -87.78 -34.89
CA ASN A 59 -38.98 -88.98 -34.14
C ASN A 59 -39.37 -88.89 -32.65
N GLY A 60 -39.66 -87.68 -32.16
CA GLY A 60 -40.04 -87.39 -30.78
C GLY A 60 -38.84 -87.20 -29.84
N ASP A 61 -37.66 -86.92 -30.40
CA ASP A 61 -36.43 -86.70 -29.64
C ASP A 61 -36.50 -85.42 -28.79
N VAL A 62 -35.78 -85.42 -27.66
CA VAL A 62 -35.76 -84.28 -26.73
C VAL A 62 -34.93 -83.15 -27.33
N LEU A 63 -35.53 -81.97 -27.48
CA LEU A 63 -34.87 -80.80 -28.04
C LEU A 63 -34.15 -80.01 -26.95
N ALA A 64 -32.90 -79.63 -27.23
CA ALA A 64 -32.14 -78.68 -26.46
C ALA A 64 -32.06 -77.34 -27.20
N PHE A 65 -32.39 -76.26 -26.48
CA PHE A 65 -32.30 -74.88 -26.97
C PHE A 65 -31.06 -74.23 -26.38
N GLY A 66 -30.30 -73.54 -27.21
CA GLY A 66 -29.10 -72.83 -26.79
C GLY A 66 -28.86 -71.58 -27.63
N LEU A 67 -28.09 -70.66 -27.07
CA LEU A 67 -27.65 -69.46 -27.78
C LEU A 67 -26.51 -69.83 -28.73
N GLY A 68 -26.73 -69.67 -30.03
CA GLY A 68 -25.69 -69.84 -31.06
C GLY A 68 -24.85 -68.58 -31.22
N GLN A 69 -25.52 -67.42 -31.34
CA GLN A 69 -24.89 -66.11 -31.40
C GLN A 69 -25.63 -65.16 -30.45
N SER A 70 -24.88 -64.53 -29.54
CA SER A 70 -25.42 -63.48 -28.68
C SER A 70 -25.69 -62.19 -29.45
N PRO A 71 -26.69 -61.39 -29.03
CA PRO A 71 -26.83 -60.02 -29.48
C PRO A 71 -25.57 -59.20 -29.21
N ALA A 72 -25.30 -58.21 -30.05
CA ALA A 72 -24.14 -57.33 -29.92
C ALA A 72 -24.42 -56.16 -28.97
N ASN A 73 -25.67 -55.68 -28.92
CA ASN A 73 -26.10 -54.49 -28.21
C ASN A 73 -27.23 -54.81 -27.20
N GLY A 74 -27.18 -56.01 -26.64
CA GLY A 74 -28.10 -56.47 -25.62
C GLY A 74 -27.72 -57.83 -25.07
N SER A 75 -28.54 -58.33 -24.17
CA SER A 75 -28.39 -59.66 -23.58
C SER A 75 -29.61 -60.52 -23.91
N LEU A 76 -29.36 -61.80 -24.23
CA LEU A 76 -30.42 -62.78 -24.48
C LEU A 76 -30.19 -64.02 -23.63
N SER A 77 -31.20 -64.40 -22.86
CA SER A 77 -31.25 -65.67 -22.13
C SER A 77 -32.34 -66.56 -22.72
N ILE A 78 -32.07 -67.86 -22.86
CA ILE A 78 -33.03 -68.85 -23.35
C ILE A 78 -33.07 -70.05 -22.40
N ASP A 79 -34.28 -70.54 -22.13
CA ASP A 79 -34.53 -71.69 -21.27
C ASP A 79 -34.65 -73.01 -22.05
N GLN A 80 -34.76 -74.12 -21.32
CA GLN A 80 -34.84 -75.47 -21.91
C GLN A 80 -36.14 -75.73 -22.69
N ASN A 81 -37.16 -74.90 -22.52
CA ASN A 81 -38.43 -75.02 -23.23
C ASN A 81 -38.47 -74.13 -24.48
N GLY A 82 -37.40 -73.38 -24.77
CA GLY A 82 -37.32 -72.45 -25.89
C GLY A 82 -37.91 -71.06 -25.58
N ALA A 83 -38.28 -70.76 -24.34
CA ALA A 83 -38.67 -69.42 -23.94
C ALA A 83 -37.41 -68.57 -23.77
N PHE A 84 -37.40 -67.36 -24.33
CA PHE A 84 -36.26 -66.47 -24.24
C PHE A 84 -36.65 -65.07 -23.79
N ILE A 85 -35.67 -64.38 -23.23
CA ILE A 85 -35.78 -63.00 -22.78
C ILE A 85 -34.63 -62.23 -23.41
N PHE A 86 -34.97 -61.18 -24.15
CA PHE A 86 -34.02 -60.21 -24.72
C PHE A 86 -34.18 -58.87 -24.02
N THR A 87 -33.05 -58.31 -23.57
CA THR A 87 -32.95 -56.98 -22.99
C THR A 87 -31.85 -56.22 -23.75
N PRO A 88 -32.17 -55.18 -24.53
CA PRO A 88 -31.19 -54.26 -25.10
C PRO A 88 -30.28 -53.67 -24.02
N ASN A 89 -29.09 -53.19 -24.39
CA ASN A 89 -28.33 -52.31 -23.52
C ASN A 89 -29.14 -51.03 -23.24
N SER A 90 -28.93 -50.40 -22.08
CA SER A 90 -29.61 -49.14 -21.75
C SER A 90 -29.38 -48.12 -22.85
N ASN A 91 -30.44 -47.41 -23.25
CA ASN A 91 -30.40 -46.30 -24.20
C ASN A 91 -29.89 -46.69 -25.60
N PHE A 92 -29.91 -47.99 -25.92
CA PHE A 92 -29.56 -48.47 -27.25
C PHE A 92 -30.81 -48.58 -28.12
N PHE A 93 -30.88 -47.78 -29.17
CA PHE A 93 -31.81 -47.95 -30.27
C PHE A 93 -31.12 -48.38 -31.57
N GLY A 94 -31.85 -49.08 -32.44
CA GLY A 94 -31.34 -49.61 -33.70
C GLY A 94 -31.57 -51.09 -33.87
N GLU A 95 -30.78 -51.72 -34.74
CA GLU A 95 -30.93 -53.14 -35.06
C GLU A 95 -29.94 -53.99 -34.26
N ASP A 96 -30.44 -55.08 -33.66
CA ASP A 96 -29.62 -56.12 -33.06
C ASP A 96 -30.11 -57.49 -33.54
N SER A 97 -29.26 -58.51 -33.43
CA SER A 97 -29.60 -59.86 -33.87
C SER A 97 -28.95 -60.92 -33.01
N ALA A 98 -29.68 -62.00 -32.79
CA ALA A 98 -29.20 -63.18 -32.10
C ALA A 98 -29.56 -64.42 -32.91
N GLN A 99 -28.85 -65.52 -32.68
CA GLN A 99 -29.16 -66.80 -33.29
C GLN A 99 -29.37 -67.86 -32.22
N ILE A 100 -30.51 -68.54 -32.26
CA ILE A 100 -30.80 -69.68 -31.40
C ILE A 100 -30.52 -70.97 -32.16
N VAL A 101 -29.88 -71.92 -31.49
CA VAL A 101 -29.65 -73.28 -31.99
C VAL A 101 -30.61 -74.23 -31.28
N VAL A 102 -31.32 -75.02 -32.07
CA VAL A 102 -32.18 -76.11 -31.59
C VAL A 102 -31.56 -77.42 -32.05
N SER A 103 -31.24 -78.31 -31.11
CA SER A 103 -30.58 -79.59 -31.37
C SER A 103 -31.35 -80.76 -30.78
N ASP A 104 -31.35 -81.90 -31.49
CA ASP A 104 -31.81 -83.20 -30.99
C ASP A 104 -30.65 -84.10 -30.51
N SER A 105 -29.45 -83.53 -30.30
CA SER A 105 -28.16 -84.18 -30.00
C SER A 105 -27.40 -84.79 -31.19
N ILE A 106 -27.98 -84.80 -32.39
CA ILE A 106 -27.33 -85.31 -33.61
C ILE A 106 -27.28 -84.21 -34.68
N ASP A 107 -28.41 -83.58 -34.97
CA ASP A 107 -28.57 -82.51 -35.95
C ASP A 107 -28.95 -81.19 -35.25
N GLU A 108 -28.67 -80.07 -35.93
CA GLU A 108 -28.95 -78.71 -35.45
C GLU A 108 -29.69 -77.90 -36.51
N VAL A 109 -30.69 -77.15 -36.07
CA VAL A 109 -31.33 -76.10 -36.86
C VAL A 109 -31.19 -74.77 -36.15
N ARG A 110 -31.01 -73.70 -36.93
CA ARG A 110 -30.81 -72.34 -36.42
C ARG A 110 -32.02 -71.49 -36.69
N VAL A 111 -32.35 -70.63 -35.72
CA VAL A 111 -33.38 -69.61 -35.82
C VAL A 111 -32.71 -68.26 -35.66
N ASP A 112 -32.81 -67.42 -36.69
CA ASP A 112 -32.31 -66.06 -36.64
C ASP A 112 -33.37 -65.15 -36.02
N LEU A 113 -32.97 -64.42 -34.98
CA LEU A 113 -33.78 -63.41 -34.30
C LEU A 113 -33.25 -62.04 -34.71
N SER A 114 -34.11 -61.18 -35.22
CA SER A 114 -33.82 -59.77 -35.47
C SER A 114 -34.66 -58.89 -34.55
N PHE A 115 -34.01 -57.96 -33.86
CA PHE A 115 -34.64 -57.00 -32.96
C PHE A 115 -34.45 -55.59 -33.54
N THR A 116 -35.56 -54.90 -33.80
CA THR A 116 -35.55 -53.47 -34.10
C THR A 116 -35.96 -52.75 -32.82
N ILE A 117 -34.99 -52.12 -32.15
CA ILE A 117 -35.21 -51.32 -30.95
C ILE A 117 -35.57 -49.90 -31.37
N GLN A 118 -36.74 -49.44 -30.95
CA GLN A 118 -37.23 -48.09 -31.24
C GLN A 118 -36.68 -47.11 -30.21
N ASN A 119 -36.11 -46.01 -30.69
CA ASN A 119 -35.76 -44.85 -29.88
C ASN A 119 -37.04 -44.31 -29.20
N ILE A 120 -36.94 -44.04 -27.90
CA ILE A 120 -37.91 -43.32 -27.09
C ILE A 120 -37.18 -42.16 -26.43
N ASN A 121 -37.54 -40.95 -26.87
CA ASN A 121 -36.99 -39.70 -26.37
C ASN A 121 -36.70 -39.67 -24.86
N ASP A 122 -35.43 -39.54 -24.52
CA ASP A 122 -34.92 -39.13 -23.24
C ASP A 122 -34.91 -37.59 -23.16
N LEU A 123 -35.20 -37.03 -21.99
CA LEU A 123 -35.13 -35.58 -21.81
C LEU A 123 -33.66 -35.14 -21.64
N PRO A 124 -33.31 -33.91 -22.05
CA PRO A 124 -31.95 -33.41 -21.85
C PRO A 124 -31.61 -33.25 -20.37
N GLU A 125 -30.35 -33.51 -20.02
CA GLU A 125 -29.79 -33.30 -18.68
C GLU A 125 -28.88 -32.07 -18.68
N ILE A 126 -29.18 -31.08 -17.83
CA ILE A 126 -28.33 -29.91 -17.61
C ILE A 126 -27.22 -30.30 -16.62
N VAL A 127 -25.97 -30.25 -17.06
CA VAL A 127 -24.78 -30.64 -16.28
C VAL A 127 -24.27 -29.47 -15.44
N THR A 128 -24.35 -28.24 -15.97
CA THR A 128 -23.89 -27.04 -15.25
C THR A 128 -24.83 -26.71 -14.08
N SER A 129 -24.29 -26.78 -12.86
CA SER A 129 -25.01 -26.41 -11.63
C SER A 129 -24.59 -25.04 -11.07
N SER A 130 -23.38 -24.59 -11.39
CA SER A 130 -22.82 -23.33 -10.90
C SER A 130 -21.86 -22.70 -11.91
N VAL A 131 -21.68 -21.38 -11.80
CA VAL A 131 -20.76 -20.57 -12.59
C VAL A 131 -20.02 -19.59 -11.66
N ALA A 132 -18.70 -19.58 -11.75
CA ALA A 132 -17.87 -18.55 -11.12
C ALA A 132 -17.91 -17.25 -11.93
N ILE A 133 -18.18 -16.14 -11.26
CA ILE A 133 -18.36 -14.81 -11.86
C ILE A 133 -17.10 -13.99 -11.64
N SER A 134 -16.54 -13.46 -12.73
CA SER A 134 -15.39 -12.55 -12.67
C SER A 134 -15.79 -11.19 -12.11
N SER A 135 -14.85 -10.55 -11.41
CA SER A 135 -14.97 -9.19 -10.88
C SER A 135 -15.04 -8.08 -11.95
N THR A 136 -14.72 -8.38 -13.22
CA THR A 136 -14.64 -7.39 -14.30
C THR A 136 -16.01 -6.89 -14.84
N GLY A 137 -17.11 -7.25 -14.18
CA GLY A 137 -18.49 -6.84 -14.54
C GLY A 137 -19.09 -7.57 -15.74
N GLU A 138 -18.30 -8.40 -16.43
CA GLU A 138 -18.75 -9.30 -17.50
C GLU A 138 -18.15 -10.70 -17.33
N THR A 139 -18.98 -11.73 -17.46
CA THR A 139 -18.54 -13.13 -17.42
C THR A 139 -19.05 -13.89 -18.63
N GLU A 140 -18.12 -14.46 -19.40
CA GLU A 140 -18.45 -15.37 -20.49
C GLU A 140 -18.38 -16.82 -20.02
N GLY A 141 -19.34 -17.65 -20.42
CA GLY A 141 -19.36 -19.05 -20.05
C GLY A 141 -20.22 -19.90 -20.97
N LYS A 142 -20.47 -21.15 -20.58
CA LYS A 142 -21.34 -22.07 -21.31
C LYS A 142 -22.15 -22.93 -20.35
N ILE A 143 -23.46 -23.02 -20.59
CA ILE A 143 -24.31 -24.03 -19.96
C ILE A 143 -24.15 -25.34 -20.73
N GLU A 144 -23.60 -26.35 -20.07
CA GLU A 144 -23.48 -27.69 -20.60
C GLU A 144 -24.74 -28.48 -20.33
N ALA A 145 -25.29 -29.07 -21.39
CA ALA A 145 -26.37 -30.03 -21.32
C ALA A 145 -26.07 -31.19 -22.27
N ILE A 146 -26.47 -32.39 -21.88
CA ILE A 146 -26.32 -33.61 -22.67
C ILE A 146 -27.70 -34.18 -22.97
N ASP A 147 -27.81 -34.82 -24.12
CA ASP A 147 -29.00 -35.52 -24.54
C ASP A 147 -28.59 -36.88 -25.08
N VAL A 148 -29.26 -37.92 -24.60
CA VAL A 148 -28.89 -39.32 -24.88
C VAL A 148 -29.19 -39.68 -26.33
N ASP A 149 -30.18 -39.01 -26.94
CA ASP A 149 -30.63 -39.25 -28.31
C ASP A 149 -29.84 -38.44 -29.35
N ASP A 150 -28.84 -37.66 -28.90
CA ASP A 150 -28.08 -36.70 -29.69
C ASP A 150 -28.98 -35.64 -30.37
N ASP A 151 -30.11 -35.28 -29.74
CA ASP A 151 -31.02 -34.26 -30.25
C ASP A 151 -30.43 -32.84 -30.17
N VAL A 152 -30.89 -31.96 -31.06
CA VAL A 152 -30.42 -30.57 -31.09
C VAL A 152 -31.05 -29.79 -29.95
N LEU A 153 -30.20 -29.34 -29.02
CA LEU A 153 -30.62 -28.61 -27.83
C LEU A 153 -30.84 -27.12 -28.08
N VAL A 154 -31.87 -26.58 -27.45
CA VAL A 154 -32.22 -25.15 -27.45
C VAL A 154 -32.20 -24.62 -26.01
N PHE A 155 -31.41 -23.58 -25.78
CA PHE A 155 -31.21 -22.95 -24.47
C PHE A 155 -31.99 -21.63 -24.37
N GLU A 156 -32.61 -21.38 -23.22
CA GLU A 156 -33.34 -20.14 -22.93
C GLU A 156 -33.20 -19.73 -21.45
N VAL A 157 -33.09 -18.42 -21.19
CA VAL A 157 -33.15 -17.85 -19.84
C VAL A 157 -34.61 -17.70 -19.42
N VAL A 158 -35.02 -18.44 -18.40
CA VAL A 158 -36.37 -18.37 -17.83
C VAL A 158 -36.51 -17.21 -16.85
N THR A 159 -35.52 -17.07 -15.97
CA THR A 159 -35.47 -16.01 -14.95
C THR A 159 -34.07 -15.43 -14.93
N GLN A 160 -33.98 -14.11 -15.10
CA GLN A 160 -32.72 -13.38 -14.97
C GLN A 160 -32.24 -13.35 -13.51
N PRO A 161 -30.93 -13.24 -13.27
CA PRO A 161 -30.37 -12.89 -11.96
C PRO A 161 -30.94 -11.57 -11.43
N SER A 162 -30.89 -11.37 -10.12
CA SER A 162 -31.30 -10.14 -9.44
C SER A 162 -30.30 -8.98 -9.59
N LEU A 163 -29.00 -9.30 -9.73
CA LEU A 163 -27.89 -8.34 -9.79
C LEU A 163 -27.43 -8.05 -11.22
N GLY A 164 -27.99 -8.70 -12.24
CA GLY A 164 -27.47 -8.56 -13.60
C GLY A 164 -28.34 -9.17 -14.69
N THR A 165 -27.78 -9.27 -15.90
CA THR A 165 -28.47 -9.82 -17.07
C THR A 165 -27.63 -10.88 -17.75
N VAL A 166 -28.22 -12.07 -17.94
CA VAL A 166 -27.66 -13.16 -18.74
C VAL A 166 -28.24 -13.11 -20.15
N VAL A 167 -27.36 -13.17 -21.15
CA VAL A 167 -27.71 -13.38 -22.55
C VAL A 167 -27.11 -14.72 -22.99
N ILE A 168 -27.95 -15.67 -23.38
CA ILE A 168 -27.53 -17.01 -23.81
C ILE A 168 -27.74 -17.21 -25.31
N ASP A 169 -26.73 -17.78 -25.97
CA ASP A 169 -26.84 -18.27 -27.34
C ASP A 169 -27.67 -19.56 -27.35
N SER A 170 -28.85 -19.46 -27.94
CA SER A 170 -29.85 -20.53 -27.93
C SER A 170 -29.39 -21.86 -28.57
N ALA A 171 -28.34 -21.87 -29.39
CA ALA A 171 -27.90 -23.06 -30.11
C ALA A 171 -26.68 -23.73 -29.47
N THR A 172 -25.88 -22.97 -28.73
CA THR A 172 -24.60 -23.44 -28.18
C THR A 172 -24.58 -23.50 -26.66
N GLY A 173 -25.51 -22.80 -25.99
CA GLY A 173 -25.51 -22.64 -24.54
C GLY A 173 -24.44 -21.66 -24.03
N ALA A 174 -23.63 -21.07 -24.93
CA ALA A 174 -22.68 -20.03 -24.57
C ALA A 174 -23.44 -18.79 -24.05
N PHE A 175 -22.97 -18.14 -23.00
CA PHE A 175 -23.64 -16.98 -22.43
C PHE A 175 -22.66 -15.86 -22.06
N THR A 176 -23.20 -14.65 -21.94
CA THR A 176 -22.57 -13.48 -21.32
C THR A 176 -23.44 -13.03 -20.15
N TYR A 177 -22.84 -12.86 -18.97
CA TYR A 177 -23.47 -12.30 -17.79
C TYR A 177 -22.89 -10.93 -17.49
N GLN A 178 -23.74 -9.90 -17.45
CA GLN A 178 -23.33 -8.52 -17.14
C GLN A 178 -23.89 -8.11 -15.77
N HIS A 179 -23.01 -7.61 -14.89
CA HIS A 179 -23.31 -7.25 -13.49
C HIS A 179 -22.49 -6.01 -13.06
N PRO A 180 -22.82 -5.33 -11.94
CA PRO A 180 -22.14 -4.10 -11.52
C PRO A 180 -20.70 -4.27 -10.99
N GLY A 181 -20.08 -5.44 -11.11
CA GLY A 181 -18.63 -5.63 -10.94
C GLY A 181 -18.19 -6.14 -9.57
N ILE A 182 -18.36 -5.31 -8.54
CA ILE A 182 -17.67 -5.50 -7.26
C ILE A 182 -18.52 -6.08 -6.13
N GLU A 183 -19.83 -6.25 -6.31
CA GLU A 183 -20.65 -6.86 -5.25
C GLU A 183 -20.33 -8.35 -5.16
N ASN A 184 -20.36 -8.92 -3.94
CA ASN A 184 -20.33 -10.37 -3.77
C ASN A 184 -21.53 -10.99 -4.51
N VAL A 185 -21.28 -11.48 -5.72
CA VAL A 185 -22.31 -11.99 -6.62
C VAL A 185 -22.80 -13.35 -6.11
N SER A 186 -23.66 -13.34 -5.11
CA SER A 186 -24.45 -14.50 -4.70
C SER A 186 -25.83 -14.39 -5.32
N ASP A 187 -25.99 -14.99 -6.51
CA ASP A 187 -27.22 -14.91 -7.29
C ASP A 187 -27.52 -16.25 -7.97
N SER A 188 -28.60 -16.31 -8.74
CA SER A 188 -28.92 -17.49 -9.55
C SER A 188 -29.66 -17.12 -10.82
N VAL A 189 -29.42 -17.89 -11.87
CA VAL A 189 -30.17 -17.83 -13.14
C VAL A 189 -30.97 -19.12 -13.31
N ILE A 190 -32.20 -19.02 -13.82
CA ILE A 190 -32.99 -20.20 -14.17
C ILE A 190 -32.91 -20.40 -15.68
N ILE A 191 -32.38 -21.53 -16.13
CA ILE A 191 -32.20 -21.90 -17.54
C ILE A 191 -33.14 -23.04 -17.89
N SER A 192 -33.75 -22.98 -19.07
CA SER A 192 -34.45 -24.11 -19.68
C SER A 192 -33.71 -24.63 -20.90
N VAL A 193 -33.65 -25.96 -21.03
CA VAL A 193 -33.09 -26.67 -22.18
C VAL A 193 -34.16 -27.58 -22.78
N SER A 194 -34.34 -27.51 -24.10
CA SER A 194 -35.32 -28.31 -24.85
C SER A 194 -34.67 -29.04 -26.02
N ASP A 195 -35.05 -30.30 -26.19
CA ASP A 195 -34.80 -31.16 -27.36
C ASP A 195 -35.81 -30.92 -28.52
N SER A 196 -36.80 -30.04 -28.32
CA SER A 196 -37.94 -29.80 -29.21
C SER A 196 -38.92 -30.98 -29.42
N ILE A 197 -38.81 -32.04 -28.63
CA ILE A 197 -39.62 -33.27 -28.72
C ILE A 197 -40.38 -33.53 -27.41
N GLY A 198 -39.77 -33.23 -26.27
CA GLY A 198 -40.33 -33.35 -24.91
C GLY A 198 -40.61 -32.01 -24.22
N ASP A 199 -41.00 -32.10 -22.93
CA ASP A 199 -41.10 -30.93 -22.06
C ASP A 199 -39.68 -30.41 -21.74
N PRO A 200 -39.43 -29.09 -21.77
CA PRO A 200 -38.11 -28.55 -21.45
C PRO A 200 -37.73 -28.85 -20.01
N VAL A 201 -36.45 -29.19 -19.80
CA VAL A 201 -35.87 -29.34 -18.47
C VAL A 201 -35.39 -27.97 -17.98
N VAL A 202 -35.69 -27.66 -16.72
CA VAL A 202 -35.36 -26.39 -16.10
C VAL A 202 -34.43 -26.63 -14.91
N ALA A 203 -33.35 -25.86 -14.83
CA ALA A 203 -32.42 -25.89 -13.71
C ALA A 203 -32.14 -24.48 -13.20
N THR A 204 -31.92 -24.38 -11.89
CA THR A 204 -31.33 -23.21 -11.26
C THR A 204 -29.82 -23.38 -11.30
N VAL A 205 -29.12 -22.43 -11.92
CA VAL A 205 -27.67 -22.35 -11.96
C VAL A 205 -27.25 -21.26 -10.97
N SER A 206 -26.47 -21.65 -9.96
CA SER A 206 -25.95 -20.71 -8.98
C SER A 206 -24.82 -19.87 -9.59
N LEU A 207 -24.83 -18.58 -9.31
CA LEU A 207 -23.75 -17.66 -9.65
C LEU A 207 -23.02 -17.32 -8.35
N SER A 208 -21.70 -17.53 -8.31
CA SER A 208 -20.84 -17.23 -7.16
C SER A 208 -19.62 -16.45 -7.61
N PRO A 209 -18.98 -15.64 -6.75
CA PRO A 209 -17.74 -14.96 -7.11
C PRO A 209 -16.63 -15.94 -7.52
N SER A 210 -15.76 -15.50 -8.42
CA SER A 210 -14.46 -16.12 -8.68
C SER A 210 -13.45 -15.68 -7.60
N TYR A 211 -12.45 -16.52 -7.33
CA TYR A 211 -11.31 -16.20 -6.45
C TYR A 211 -10.01 -16.79 -7.02
N VAL A 212 -9.78 -16.57 -8.32
CA VAL A 212 -8.66 -17.22 -9.04
C VAL A 212 -7.65 -16.21 -9.58
N SER A 213 -8.12 -15.16 -10.24
CA SER A 213 -7.24 -14.10 -10.73
C SER A 213 -6.95 -13.06 -9.65
N ASN A 214 -5.89 -12.28 -9.82
CA ASN A 214 -5.55 -11.18 -8.90
C ASN A 214 -6.73 -10.21 -8.71
N ASP A 215 -7.36 -9.82 -9.82
CA ASP A 215 -8.50 -8.89 -9.81
C ASP A 215 -9.75 -9.52 -9.16
N ASP A 216 -9.92 -10.85 -9.25
CA ASP A 216 -11.01 -11.55 -8.57
C ASP A 216 -10.77 -11.55 -7.06
N LYS A 217 -9.55 -11.86 -6.62
CA LYS A 217 -9.17 -11.89 -5.20
C LYS A 217 -9.34 -10.53 -4.52
N LEU A 218 -8.80 -9.49 -5.16
CA LEU A 218 -8.88 -8.11 -4.69
C LEU A 218 -10.35 -7.68 -4.55
N ALA A 219 -11.16 -7.87 -5.60
CA ALA A 219 -12.56 -7.49 -5.56
C ALA A 219 -13.36 -8.29 -4.53
N TYR A 220 -13.12 -9.60 -4.44
CA TYR A 220 -13.79 -10.46 -3.45
C TYR A 220 -13.50 -10.00 -2.03
N TYR A 221 -12.23 -9.72 -1.70
CA TYR A 221 -11.82 -9.24 -0.38
C TYR A 221 -12.56 -7.94 -0.03
N TYR A 222 -12.42 -6.89 -0.85
CA TYR A 222 -12.99 -5.57 -0.58
C TYR A 222 -14.53 -5.53 -0.58
N ALA A 223 -15.18 -6.50 -1.21
CA ALA A 223 -16.63 -6.69 -1.18
C ALA A 223 -17.14 -7.53 0.00
N SER A 224 -16.23 -8.23 0.68
CA SER A 224 -16.56 -9.14 1.78
C SER A 224 -16.56 -8.42 3.14
N SER A 225 -17.15 -9.08 4.15
CA SER A 225 -17.05 -8.63 5.54
C SER A 225 -15.65 -8.78 6.14
N HIS A 226 -14.72 -9.45 5.46
CA HIS A 226 -13.32 -9.58 5.90
C HIS A 226 -12.47 -8.35 5.54
N SER A 227 -12.99 -7.47 4.68
CA SER A 227 -12.33 -6.21 4.32
C SER A 227 -12.11 -5.33 5.54
N HIS A 228 -10.89 -4.83 5.71
CA HIS A 228 -10.58 -3.83 6.73
C HIS A 228 -11.39 -2.53 6.51
N LEU A 229 -11.71 -2.18 5.25
CA LEU A 229 -12.63 -1.08 4.92
C LEU A 229 -14.07 -1.40 5.32
N ALA A 230 -14.54 -2.63 5.11
CA ALA A 230 -15.88 -3.02 5.57
C ALA A 230 -15.99 -2.99 7.10
N LYS A 231 -14.91 -3.34 7.82
CA LYS A 231 -14.84 -3.16 9.27
C LYS A 231 -14.95 -1.68 9.66
N ALA A 232 -14.23 -0.78 8.99
CA ALA A 232 -14.36 0.67 9.21
C ALA A 232 -15.78 1.19 8.91
N GLU A 233 -16.38 0.78 7.78
CA GLU A 233 -17.74 1.15 7.39
C GLU A 233 -18.80 0.69 8.41
N SER A 234 -18.57 -0.44 9.08
CA SER A 234 -19.53 -0.98 10.06
C SER A 234 -19.80 -0.02 11.24
N TYR A 235 -18.87 0.89 11.55
CA TYR A 235 -19.07 1.91 12.60
C TYR A 235 -19.89 3.12 12.15
N ILE A 236 -20.13 3.32 10.85
CA ILE A 236 -20.84 4.50 10.32
C ILE A 236 -22.12 4.16 9.54
N ASN A 237 -22.25 2.91 9.08
CA ASN A 237 -23.41 2.42 8.34
C ASN A 237 -24.02 1.20 9.05
N SER A 238 -24.81 1.43 10.09
CA SER A 238 -25.55 0.34 10.72
C SER A 238 -26.93 0.16 10.08
N ASP A 239 -27.18 -1.03 9.50
CA ASP A 239 -28.50 -1.43 9.00
C ASP A 239 -29.50 -1.79 10.13
N SER A 240 -29.09 -1.58 11.38
CA SER A 240 -29.72 -2.11 12.58
C SER A 240 -30.23 -1.00 13.48
N ALA A 241 -31.55 -0.97 13.71
CA ALA A 241 -32.19 -0.03 14.64
C ALA A 241 -31.79 -0.22 16.13
N ASP A 242 -30.91 -1.17 16.43
CA ASP A 242 -30.41 -1.54 17.78
C ASP A 242 -28.88 -1.58 17.83
N ASP A 243 -28.18 -1.02 16.83
CA ASP A 243 -26.72 -1.02 16.82
C ASP A 243 -26.17 0.01 17.82
N THR A 244 -25.50 -0.47 18.85
CA THR A 244 -24.87 0.37 19.88
C THR A 244 -23.47 0.84 19.50
N THR A 245 -22.99 0.50 18.29
CA THR A 245 -21.66 0.86 17.76
C THR A 245 -21.66 1.95 16.70
N GLU A 246 -22.83 2.35 16.19
CA GLU A 246 -22.94 3.37 15.14
C GLU A 246 -22.53 4.76 15.65
N ILE A 247 -21.61 5.40 14.93
CA ILE A 247 -21.19 6.79 15.13
C ILE A 247 -22.28 7.70 14.58
N THR A 248 -22.95 8.41 15.48
CA THR A 248 -24.10 9.27 15.14
C THR A 248 -23.74 10.73 14.90
N ASP A 249 -22.49 11.13 15.17
CA ASP A 249 -22.01 12.49 14.99
C ASP A 249 -21.46 12.72 13.58
N ALA A 250 -22.07 13.66 12.85
CA ALA A 250 -21.72 14.00 11.49
C ALA A 250 -20.32 14.64 11.35
N GLU A 251 -19.81 15.30 12.39
CA GLU A 251 -18.47 15.89 12.38
C GLU A 251 -17.42 14.80 12.54
N ILE A 252 -17.64 13.86 13.46
CA ILE A 252 -16.75 12.73 13.73
C ILE A 252 -16.69 11.75 12.54
N THR A 253 -17.84 11.45 11.94
CA THR A 253 -17.89 10.54 10.77
C THR A 253 -17.17 11.11 9.53
N ALA A 254 -16.95 12.43 9.46
CA ALA A 254 -16.28 13.05 8.32
C ALA A 254 -14.83 12.57 8.15
N ASP A 255 -14.11 12.37 9.25
CA ASP A 255 -12.73 11.89 9.23
C ASP A 255 -12.68 10.41 8.82
N VAL A 256 -13.58 9.58 9.34
CA VAL A 256 -13.73 8.16 8.93
C VAL A 256 -14.04 8.05 7.43
N TYR A 257 -14.97 8.88 6.92
CA TYR A 257 -15.26 8.92 5.49
C TYR A 257 -14.07 9.43 4.65
N SER A 258 -13.20 10.27 5.21
CA SER A 258 -11.99 10.69 4.49
C SER A 258 -11.04 9.52 4.29
N GLU A 259 -10.76 8.74 5.34
CA GLU A 259 -9.87 7.57 5.25
C GLU A 259 -10.47 6.44 4.42
N LEU A 260 -11.78 6.20 4.52
CA LEU A 260 -12.47 5.26 3.63
C LEU A 260 -12.35 5.67 2.14
N ALA A 261 -12.40 6.98 1.85
CA ALA A 261 -12.23 7.45 0.48
C ALA A 261 -10.83 7.17 -0.05
N VAL A 262 -9.80 7.36 0.78
CA VAL A 262 -8.40 7.04 0.43
C VAL A 262 -8.27 5.52 0.25
N GLY A 263 -8.66 4.72 1.24
CA GLY A 263 -8.53 3.25 1.18
C GLY A 263 -9.29 2.61 0.00
N TYR A 264 -10.51 3.04 -0.31
CA TYR A 264 -11.21 2.56 -1.52
C TYR A 264 -10.51 2.99 -2.79
N THR A 265 -9.90 4.18 -2.81
CA THR A 265 -9.15 4.64 -3.97
C THR A 265 -7.90 3.80 -4.15
N GLU A 266 -7.09 3.61 -3.12
CA GLU A 266 -5.88 2.74 -3.12
C GLU A 266 -6.19 1.32 -3.58
N ALA A 267 -7.34 0.78 -3.16
CA ALA A 267 -7.85 -0.51 -3.59
C ALA A 267 -8.26 -0.54 -5.09
N GLY A 268 -8.27 0.58 -5.80
CA GLY A 268 -8.68 0.68 -7.21
C GLY A 268 -10.18 0.88 -7.43
N PHE A 269 -10.92 1.34 -6.42
CA PHE A 269 -12.38 1.55 -6.46
C PHE A 269 -12.79 3.02 -6.27
N PRO A 270 -12.34 3.96 -7.11
CA PRO A 270 -12.61 5.39 -6.92
C PRO A 270 -14.09 5.78 -7.09
N GLU A 271 -14.89 4.98 -7.80
CA GLU A 271 -16.34 5.18 -7.84
C GLU A 271 -16.99 4.91 -6.48
N LEU A 272 -16.54 3.86 -5.76
CA LEU A 272 -16.97 3.58 -4.39
C LEU A 272 -16.47 4.63 -3.42
N ALA A 273 -15.20 5.03 -3.54
CA ALA A 273 -14.65 6.12 -2.74
C ALA A 273 -15.55 7.37 -2.83
N GLU A 274 -16.00 7.73 -4.04
CA GLU A 274 -16.91 8.85 -4.21
C GLU A 274 -18.33 8.59 -3.68
N SER A 275 -18.94 7.42 -3.96
CA SER A 275 -20.34 7.15 -3.62
C SER A 275 -20.56 6.82 -2.14
N ASN A 276 -19.68 6.02 -1.56
CA ASN A 276 -19.82 5.48 -0.21
C ASN A 276 -19.14 6.36 0.84
N ALA A 277 -18.13 7.15 0.44
CA ALA A 277 -17.35 7.93 1.38
C ALA A 277 -17.43 9.45 1.12
N ILE A 278 -16.82 9.96 0.05
CA ILE A 278 -16.68 11.42 -0.17
C ILE A 278 -18.04 12.14 -0.23
N SER A 279 -19.04 11.53 -0.86
CA SER A 279 -20.38 12.13 -0.99
C SER A 279 -21.10 12.30 0.36
N ASN A 280 -20.73 11.51 1.36
CA ASN A 280 -21.32 11.53 2.71
C ASN A 280 -20.65 12.55 3.64
N ILE A 281 -19.43 13.01 3.33
CA ILE A 281 -18.74 14.07 4.09
C ILE A 281 -19.53 15.38 3.97
N ILE A 282 -20.03 15.93 5.08
CA ILE A 282 -20.86 17.15 5.03
C ILE A 282 -20.00 18.41 4.92
N ASP A 283 -18.92 18.50 5.69
CA ASP A 283 -18.01 19.66 5.69
C ASP A 283 -17.27 19.83 4.35
N ARG A 284 -17.14 21.08 3.90
CA ARG A 284 -16.54 21.37 2.58
C ARG A 284 -15.01 21.23 2.59
N PRO A 285 -14.27 21.82 3.54
CA PRO A 285 -12.85 21.56 3.71
C PRO A 285 -12.50 20.08 3.75
N THR A 286 -13.14 19.28 4.61
CA THR A 286 -12.84 17.84 4.72
C THR A 286 -13.16 17.11 3.42
N ARG A 287 -14.30 17.41 2.77
CA ARG A 287 -14.65 16.79 1.47
C ARG A 287 -13.67 17.16 0.37
N ALA A 288 -13.24 18.41 0.34
CA ALA A 288 -12.24 18.87 -0.62
C ALA A 288 -10.89 18.19 -0.40
N ARG A 289 -10.51 17.96 0.86
CA ARG A 289 -9.30 17.24 1.23
C ARG A 289 -9.38 15.77 0.83
N ALA A 290 -10.47 15.07 1.14
CA ALA A 290 -10.70 13.69 0.69
C ALA A 290 -10.59 13.54 -0.83
N TYR A 291 -11.20 14.45 -1.62
CA TYR A 291 -11.01 14.45 -3.08
C TYR A 291 -9.55 14.67 -3.50
N LEU A 292 -8.80 15.52 -2.79
CA LEU A 292 -7.42 15.82 -3.14
C LEU A 292 -6.49 14.65 -2.80
N ASP A 293 -6.68 14.01 -1.65
CA ASP A 293 -5.91 12.84 -1.21
C ASP A 293 -6.22 11.63 -2.13
N SER A 294 -7.49 11.33 -2.41
CA SER A 294 -7.86 10.33 -3.41
C SER A 294 -7.30 10.65 -4.81
N ALA A 295 -7.13 11.93 -5.18
CA ALA A 295 -6.48 12.25 -6.46
C ALA A 295 -4.98 11.92 -6.47
N VAL A 296 -4.29 11.99 -5.32
CA VAL A 296 -2.89 11.57 -5.21
C VAL A 296 -2.80 10.06 -5.38
N GLU A 297 -3.71 9.31 -4.79
CA GLU A 297 -3.77 7.85 -4.94
C GLU A 297 -4.11 7.45 -6.38
N LEU A 298 -5.03 8.14 -7.04
CA LEU A 298 -5.33 7.91 -8.45
C LEU A 298 -4.13 8.14 -9.38
N ASP A 299 -3.29 9.14 -9.11
CA ASP A 299 -2.03 9.30 -9.84
C ASP A 299 -1.07 8.14 -9.58
N ALA A 300 -0.96 7.68 -8.32
CA ALA A 300 -0.16 6.51 -7.97
C ALA A 300 -0.68 5.24 -8.65
N LEU A 301 -1.99 5.19 -8.92
CA LEU A 301 -2.63 4.12 -9.68
C LEU A 301 -2.47 4.28 -11.21
N GLY A 302 -1.97 5.41 -11.69
CA GLY A 302 -1.86 5.74 -13.11
C GLY A 302 -3.17 6.20 -13.78
N ASP A 303 -4.25 6.45 -13.02
CA ASP A 303 -5.51 7.00 -13.52
C ASP A 303 -5.55 8.53 -13.42
N THR A 304 -4.74 9.17 -14.27
CA THR A 304 -4.59 10.62 -14.32
C THR A 304 -5.90 11.33 -14.70
N ASP A 305 -6.77 10.71 -15.51
CA ASP A 305 -8.03 11.31 -15.94
C ASP A 305 -9.00 11.46 -14.75
N GLN A 306 -9.13 10.41 -13.93
CA GLN A 306 -9.96 10.48 -12.74
C GLN A 306 -9.32 11.32 -11.64
N ALA A 307 -7.99 11.25 -11.46
CA ALA A 307 -7.26 12.13 -10.54
C ALA A 307 -7.57 13.61 -10.82
N ASN A 308 -7.56 14.01 -12.10
CA ASN A 308 -7.91 15.36 -12.53
C ASN A 308 -9.34 15.77 -12.24
N ALA A 309 -10.27 14.83 -12.45
CA ALA A 309 -11.66 15.06 -12.10
C ALA A 309 -11.81 15.33 -10.59
N PHE A 310 -11.07 14.59 -9.76
CA PHE A 310 -11.08 14.73 -8.31
C PHE A 310 -10.41 16.03 -7.84
N ARG A 311 -9.24 16.42 -8.37
CA ARG A 311 -8.62 17.73 -8.12
C ARG A 311 -9.56 18.90 -8.44
N THR A 312 -10.25 18.81 -9.59
CA THR A 312 -11.21 19.83 -10.01
C THR A 312 -12.37 19.95 -9.01
N LYS A 313 -12.89 18.80 -8.53
CA LYS A 313 -13.92 18.77 -7.49
C LYS A 313 -13.41 19.34 -6.17
N ALA A 314 -12.20 18.96 -5.74
CA ALA A 314 -11.55 19.48 -4.53
C ALA A 314 -11.48 21.02 -4.52
N ILE A 315 -10.92 21.61 -5.58
CA ILE A 315 -10.78 23.06 -5.71
C ILE A 315 -12.14 23.76 -5.78
N ALA A 316 -13.12 23.16 -6.45
CA ALA A 316 -14.47 23.71 -6.51
C ALA A 316 -15.15 23.75 -5.12
N GLN A 317 -15.01 22.68 -4.32
CA GLN A 317 -15.52 22.64 -2.95
C GLN A 317 -14.83 23.68 -2.06
N TYR A 318 -13.50 23.79 -2.15
CA TYR A 318 -12.74 24.72 -1.31
C TYR A 318 -12.96 26.18 -1.69
N ASN A 319 -13.09 26.50 -2.98
CA ASN A 319 -13.47 27.84 -3.42
C ASN A 319 -14.87 28.24 -2.93
N ALA A 320 -15.81 27.29 -2.88
CA ALA A 320 -17.12 27.54 -2.29
C ALA A 320 -17.01 27.82 -0.79
N TYR A 321 -16.17 27.09 -0.07
CA TYR A 321 -15.86 27.34 1.34
C TYR A 321 -15.26 28.74 1.58
N ILE A 322 -14.24 29.14 0.82
CA ILE A 322 -13.65 30.50 0.91
C ILE A 322 -14.71 31.58 0.66
N ALA A 323 -15.62 31.36 -0.28
CA ALA A 323 -16.73 32.29 -0.54
C ALA A 323 -17.72 32.37 0.63
N GLU A 324 -17.94 31.27 1.37
CA GLU A 324 -18.80 31.20 2.54
C GLU A 324 -18.20 31.92 3.76
N ILE A 325 -16.91 31.70 4.06
CA ILE A 325 -16.22 32.36 5.18
C ILE A 325 -15.82 33.80 4.88
N GLY A 326 -15.65 34.14 3.60
CA GLY A 326 -15.17 35.43 3.12
C GLY A 326 -13.64 35.50 3.06
N ILE A 327 -13.13 36.09 1.97
CA ILE A 327 -11.70 36.14 1.60
C ILE A 327 -10.78 36.76 2.67
N THR A 328 -11.29 37.60 3.56
CA THR A 328 -10.52 38.25 4.63
C THR A 328 -10.35 37.39 5.87
N ASN A 329 -11.04 36.24 5.94
CA ASN A 329 -11.03 35.32 7.08
C ASN A 329 -10.19 34.06 6.81
N ILE A 330 -9.36 34.09 5.76
CA ILE A 330 -8.44 33.02 5.40
C ILE A 330 -7.45 32.74 6.53
N ARG A 331 -7.29 31.46 6.85
CA ARG A 331 -6.37 30.89 7.84
C ARG A 331 -5.16 30.27 7.16
N SER A 332 -4.17 29.85 7.95
CA SER A 332 -2.98 29.16 7.44
C SER A 332 -3.32 27.87 6.71
N THR A 333 -4.26 27.08 7.25
CA THR A 333 -4.76 25.84 6.65
C THR A 333 -5.36 26.05 5.27
N ASP A 334 -6.00 27.19 5.06
CA ASP A 334 -6.68 27.51 3.81
C ASP A 334 -5.66 27.87 2.72
N ALA A 335 -4.59 28.59 3.07
CA ALA A 335 -3.48 28.86 2.17
C ALA A 335 -2.70 27.58 1.83
N LEU A 336 -2.52 26.69 2.82
CA LEU A 336 -1.84 25.41 2.66
C LEU A 336 -2.59 24.51 1.67
N PHE A 337 -3.91 24.37 1.79
CA PHE A 337 -4.72 23.57 0.87
C PHE A 337 -4.51 23.95 -0.60
N TYR A 338 -4.48 25.25 -0.92
CA TYR A 338 -4.27 25.68 -2.31
C TYR A 338 -2.89 25.29 -2.83
N LEU A 339 -1.85 25.34 -1.99
CA LEU A 339 -0.52 24.88 -2.40
C LEU A 339 -0.41 23.37 -2.46
N GLU A 340 -1.11 22.63 -1.62
CA GLU A 340 -1.23 21.17 -1.76
C GLU A 340 -1.90 20.79 -3.07
N ALA A 341 -2.94 21.51 -3.48
CA ALA A 341 -3.54 21.34 -4.79
C ALA A 341 -2.58 21.70 -5.94
N VAL A 342 -1.73 22.73 -5.79
CA VAL A 342 -0.64 23.02 -6.74
C VAL A 342 0.36 21.84 -6.77
N ARG A 343 0.81 21.36 -5.61
CA ARG A 343 1.73 20.22 -5.50
C ARG A 343 1.19 19.00 -6.22
N SER A 344 -0.09 18.70 -6.02
CA SER A 344 -0.78 17.59 -6.67
C SER A 344 -0.76 17.72 -8.20
N TYR A 345 -1.11 18.89 -8.77
CA TYR A 345 -0.98 19.11 -10.23
C TYR A 345 0.46 19.00 -10.74
N VAL A 346 1.42 19.54 -9.99
CA VAL A 346 2.82 19.51 -10.39
C VAL A 346 3.39 18.08 -10.34
N LYS A 347 3.01 17.27 -9.34
CA LYS A 347 3.37 15.85 -9.26
C LYS A 347 2.81 15.08 -10.46
N ALA A 348 1.61 15.42 -10.92
CA ALA A 348 0.98 14.90 -12.13
C ALA A 348 1.56 15.46 -13.45
N GLU A 349 2.61 16.29 -13.40
CA GLU A 349 3.20 16.99 -14.55
C GLU A 349 2.23 17.94 -15.31
N GLN A 350 1.26 18.53 -14.59
CA GLN A 350 0.23 19.40 -15.16
C GLN A 350 0.53 20.88 -14.91
N SER A 351 1.45 21.42 -15.71
CA SER A 351 1.96 22.78 -15.49
C SER A 351 0.93 23.88 -15.71
N GLU A 352 0.03 23.73 -16.68
CA GLU A 352 -0.97 24.78 -16.99
C GLU A 352 -1.95 24.97 -15.82
N GLU A 353 -2.45 23.87 -15.28
CA GLU A 353 -3.37 23.83 -14.14
C GLU A 353 -2.70 24.37 -12.86
N ALA A 354 -1.43 24.03 -12.63
CA ALA A 354 -0.65 24.58 -11.52
C ALA A 354 -0.46 26.11 -11.64
N THR A 355 -0.11 26.61 -12.83
CA THR A 355 0.03 28.07 -13.10
C THR A 355 -1.30 28.81 -12.94
N ASP A 356 -2.41 28.22 -13.37
CA ASP A 356 -3.75 28.78 -13.17
C ASP A 356 -4.08 28.89 -11.68
N LEU A 357 -3.69 27.89 -10.89
CA LEU A 357 -3.91 27.91 -9.45
C LEU A 357 -3.03 28.94 -8.73
N PHE A 358 -1.77 29.17 -9.14
CA PHE A 358 -0.99 30.32 -8.64
C PHE A 358 -1.67 31.65 -8.91
N SER A 359 -2.34 31.79 -10.06
CA SER A 359 -3.09 32.99 -10.39
C SER A 359 -4.26 33.20 -9.43
N VAL A 360 -4.96 32.13 -9.02
CA VAL A 360 -6.01 32.18 -7.99
C VAL A 360 -5.43 32.57 -6.63
N ILE A 361 -4.34 31.92 -6.21
CA ILE A 361 -3.66 32.21 -4.94
C ILE A 361 -3.25 33.68 -4.88
N ARG A 362 -2.66 34.22 -5.96
CA ARG A 362 -2.30 35.64 -6.03
C ARG A 362 -3.51 36.55 -5.88
N ILE A 363 -4.62 36.24 -6.54
CA ILE A 363 -5.85 37.04 -6.41
C ILE A 363 -6.32 37.07 -4.95
N TYR A 364 -6.23 35.93 -4.25
CA TYR A 364 -6.59 35.86 -2.82
C TYR A 364 -5.61 36.59 -1.92
N ALA A 365 -4.31 36.49 -2.19
CA ALA A 365 -3.29 37.24 -1.48
C ALA A 365 -3.49 38.76 -1.69
N ASP A 366 -3.60 39.23 -2.93
CA ASP A 366 -3.79 40.64 -3.27
C ASP A 366 -5.05 41.24 -2.63
N ALA A 367 -6.14 40.48 -2.57
CA ALA A 367 -7.38 40.89 -1.90
C ALA A 367 -7.23 41.08 -0.38
N ASN A 368 -6.16 40.53 0.20
CA ASN A 368 -5.81 40.63 1.62
C ASN A 368 -4.71 41.65 1.90
N LEU A 369 -4.29 42.43 0.91
CA LEU A 369 -3.49 43.64 1.11
C LEU A 369 -4.38 44.80 1.60
N ASP A 370 -3.94 45.49 2.66
CA ASP A 370 -4.57 46.71 3.18
C ASP A 370 -3.60 47.88 3.02
N GLU A 371 -4.03 49.01 2.43
CA GLU A 371 -3.18 50.22 2.26
C GLU A 371 -2.58 50.74 3.58
N GLU A 372 -3.26 50.54 4.73
CA GLU A 372 -2.78 50.96 6.04
C GLU A 372 -2.00 49.86 6.79
N SER A 373 -2.19 48.60 6.43
CA SER A 373 -1.48 47.45 6.99
C SER A 373 -1.31 46.31 5.96
N PRO A 374 -0.36 46.42 5.01
CA PRO A 374 -0.29 45.50 3.86
C PRO A 374 0.22 44.09 4.19
N HIS A 375 0.25 43.73 5.47
CA HIS A 375 0.55 42.39 5.98
C HIS A 375 -0.53 41.99 6.99
N THR A 376 -1.71 41.67 6.47
CA THR A 376 -2.72 40.92 7.22
C THR A 376 -2.19 39.51 7.49
N SER A 377 -2.71 38.84 8.53
CA SER A 377 -2.33 37.45 8.79
C SER A 377 -2.61 36.56 7.57
N ALA A 378 -3.74 36.78 6.89
CA ALA A 378 -4.10 36.08 5.66
C ALA A 378 -3.05 36.22 4.55
N TYR A 379 -2.51 37.43 4.33
CA TYR A 379 -1.42 37.64 3.38
C TYR A 379 -0.13 36.91 3.80
N GLY A 380 0.19 36.95 5.09
CA GLY A 380 1.35 36.25 5.66
C GLY A 380 1.30 34.74 5.45
N TYR A 381 0.11 34.14 5.51
CA TYR A 381 -0.08 32.71 5.24
C TYR A 381 0.29 32.33 3.80
N PHE A 382 -0.13 33.13 2.81
CA PHE A 382 0.25 32.88 1.41
C PHE A 382 1.75 33.09 1.15
N LEU A 383 2.37 34.09 1.80
CA LEU A 383 3.82 34.32 1.71
C LEU A 383 4.63 33.14 2.25
N GLN A 384 4.29 32.66 3.44
CA GLN A 384 4.96 31.52 4.06
C GLN A 384 4.80 30.27 3.19
N ALA A 385 3.57 29.99 2.77
CA ALA A 385 3.26 28.85 1.93
C ALA A 385 4.06 28.92 0.60
N ALA A 386 4.14 30.09 -0.04
CA ALA A 386 4.90 30.27 -1.29
C ALA A 386 6.42 30.06 -1.11
N LYS A 387 6.99 30.44 0.03
CA LYS A 387 8.39 30.14 0.39
C LYS A 387 8.60 28.63 0.49
N ASP A 388 7.77 27.95 1.28
CA ASP A 388 7.94 26.52 1.55
C ASP A 388 7.78 25.70 0.26
N TYR A 389 6.85 26.10 -0.62
CA TYR A 389 6.72 25.52 -1.95
C TYR A 389 7.94 25.77 -2.85
N ALA A 390 8.53 26.97 -2.85
CA ALA A 390 9.73 27.24 -3.65
C ALA A 390 10.94 26.40 -3.20
N GLU A 391 11.13 26.25 -1.89
CA GLU A 391 12.19 25.41 -1.32
C GLU A 391 12.02 23.93 -1.70
N GLU A 392 10.80 23.40 -1.56
CA GLU A 392 10.46 22.05 -1.98
C GLU A 392 10.74 21.81 -3.48
N ARG A 393 10.33 22.73 -4.35
CA ARG A 393 10.56 22.57 -5.80
C ARG A 393 12.04 22.63 -6.16
N VAL A 394 12.83 23.45 -5.47
CA VAL A 394 14.28 23.46 -5.63
C VAL A 394 14.87 22.13 -5.17
N ALA A 395 14.43 21.57 -4.03
CA ALA A 395 14.87 20.26 -3.54
C ALA A 395 14.68 19.16 -4.60
N ILE A 396 13.47 19.08 -5.17
CA ILE A 396 13.12 18.10 -6.21
C ILE A 396 14.00 18.26 -7.46
N TYR A 397 14.30 19.50 -7.88
CA TYR A 397 15.19 19.74 -9.03
C TYR A 397 16.66 19.38 -8.75
N LEU A 398 17.12 19.56 -7.51
CA LEU A 398 18.46 19.16 -7.09
C LEU A 398 18.64 17.64 -7.14
N GLU A 399 17.60 16.87 -6.81
CA GLU A 399 17.60 15.41 -6.91
C GLU A 399 17.43 14.93 -8.36
N ALA A 400 16.52 15.56 -9.11
CA ALA A 400 16.21 15.21 -10.49
C ALA A 400 16.20 16.46 -11.39
N SER A 401 17.35 16.76 -12.01
CA SER A 401 17.57 17.97 -12.81
C SER A 401 16.95 17.94 -14.22
N THR A 402 15.66 17.60 -14.32
CA THR A 402 14.89 17.63 -15.58
C THR A 402 14.46 19.06 -15.93
N GLN A 403 14.13 19.31 -17.20
CA GLN A 403 13.62 20.63 -17.61
C GLN A 403 12.30 20.98 -16.90
N ASN A 404 11.42 20.00 -16.73
CA ASN A 404 10.13 20.20 -16.07
C ASN A 404 10.32 20.66 -14.62
N ASN A 405 11.19 19.99 -13.87
CA ASN A 405 11.51 20.37 -12.50
C ASN A 405 12.17 21.76 -12.42
N PHE A 406 13.03 22.11 -13.38
CA PHE A 406 13.62 23.44 -13.47
C PHE A 406 12.54 24.52 -13.64
N ASP A 407 11.65 24.34 -14.61
CA ASP A 407 10.61 25.31 -14.94
C ASP A 407 9.70 25.56 -13.73
N PHE A 408 9.28 24.51 -13.03
CA PHE A 408 8.48 24.62 -11.80
C PHE A 408 9.22 25.32 -10.66
N ALA A 409 10.48 24.96 -10.40
CA ALA A 409 11.26 25.61 -9.35
C ALA A 409 11.52 27.09 -9.67
N TYR A 410 11.81 27.40 -10.94
CA TYR A 410 12.02 28.76 -11.41
C TYR A 410 10.74 29.61 -11.27
N GLU A 411 9.57 29.06 -11.63
CA GLU A 411 8.28 29.73 -11.46
C GLU A 411 7.94 29.92 -9.98
N ALA A 412 8.16 28.92 -9.14
CA ALA A 412 7.92 28.98 -7.69
C ALA A 412 8.71 30.11 -7.01
N ILE A 413 10.01 30.24 -7.34
CA ILE A 413 10.86 31.33 -6.80
C ILE A 413 10.34 32.70 -7.27
N ASN A 414 9.93 32.82 -8.53
CA ASN A 414 9.36 34.07 -9.04
C ASN A 414 8.01 34.38 -8.40
N PHE A 415 7.19 33.37 -8.11
CA PHE A 415 5.93 33.52 -7.40
C PHE A 415 6.15 34.04 -5.97
N GLN A 416 7.04 33.39 -5.20
CA GLN A 416 7.48 33.86 -3.87
C GLN A 416 7.99 35.30 -3.93
N ARG A 417 8.89 35.60 -4.88
CA ARG A 417 9.42 36.95 -5.11
C ARG A 417 8.28 37.95 -5.33
N SER A 418 7.32 37.61 -6.18
CA SER A 418 6.24 38.52 -6.55
C SER A 418 5.35 38.88 -5.36
N LEU A 419 5.07 37.93 -4.47
CA LEU A 419 4.35 38.18 -3.22
C LEU A 419 5.20 38.97 -2.22
N ALA A 420 6.48 38.63 -2.09
CA ALA A 420 7.39 39.31 -1.16
C ALA A 420 7.59 40.79 -1.53
N GLU A 421 7.67 41.12 -2.82
CA GLU A 421 7.83 42.51 -3.30
C GLU A 421 6.62 43.40 -2.97
N GLN A 422 5.39 42.85 -2.97
CA GLN A 422 4.15 43.55 -2.60
C GLN A 422 3.99 43.74 -1.08
N GLY A 423 4.77 43.02 -0.28
CA GLY A 423 4.84 43.23 1.16
C GLY A 423 5.26 44.65 1.54
N SER A 424 4.76 45.16 2.66
CA SER A 424 4.96 46.54 3.11
C SER A 424 5.93 46.71 4.26
N TYR A 425 6.52 47.91 4.31
CA TYR A 425 7.47 48.41 5.28
C TYR A 425 6.82 49.30 6.36
N GLN A 426 5.94 48.75 7.21
CA GLN A 426 5.37 49.54 8.31
C GLN A 426 5.97 49.11 9.65
N GLU A 427 6.33 50.02 10.55
CA GLU A 427 6.84 49.65 11.88
C GLU A 427 5.69 49.22 12.81
N ARG A 428 5.63 47.94 13.26
CA ARG A 428 4.92 47.58 14.51
C ARG A 428 5.88 47.57 15.70
N PRO A 429 5.34 47.75 16.93
CA PRO A 429 6.10 47.66 18.17
C PRO A 429 6.83 46.34 18.44
N ASP A 430 6.57 45.28 17.66
CA ASP A 430 7.00 43.90 17.91
C ASP A 430 8.05 43.36 16.91
N TYR A 431 8.73 44.24 16.15
CA TYR A 431 9.87 43.91 15.26
C TYR A 431 9.60 42.96 14.08
N ARG A 432 8.37 42.47 13.89
CA ARG A 432 8.07 41.45 12.86
C ARG A 432 8.10 41.92 11.40
N TYR A 433 8.15 43.23 11.14
CA TYR A 433 7.85 43.78 9.82
C TYR A 433 9.00 43.80 8.83
N TYR A 434 10.13 44.39 9.23
CA TYR A 434 11.33 44.46 8.41
C TYR A 434 11.90 43.06 8.13
N GLN A 435 11.51 42.09 8.94
CA GLN A 435 11.88 40.69 8.79
C GLN A 435 11.11 40.04 7.65
N VAL A 436 9.78 40.16 7.53
CA VAL A 436 9.00 39.36 6.56
C VAL A 436 9.45 39.56 5.10
N LYS A 437 9.44 40.80 4.58
CA LYS A 437 9.86 41.05 3.19
C LYS A 437 11.32 40.66 2.95
N THR A 438 12.20 41.03 3.88
CA THR A 438 13.64 40.76 3.78
C THR A 438 13.93 39.27 3.84
N PHE A 439 13.32 38.55 4.79
CA PHE A 439 13.42 37.11 4.99
C PHE A 439 13.02 36.35 3.73
N HIS A 440 11.82 36.62 3.18
CA HIS A 440 11.37 35.92 1.98
C HIS A 440 12.21 36.24 0.74
N LEU A 441 12.78 37.45 0.61
CA LEU A 441 13.68 37.78 -0.49
C LEU A 441 15.07 37.15 -0.31
N VAL A 442 15.58 37.06 0.92
CA VAL A 442 16.81 36.33 1.26
C VAL A 442 16.65 34.85 0.90
N ASP A 443 15.56 34.20 1.30
CA ASP A 443 15.31 32.79 0.97
C ASP A 443 15.06 32.56 -0.52
N ALA A 444 14.37 33.47 -1.20
CA ALA A 444 14.25 33.43 -2.67
C ALA A 444 15.63 33.54 -3.34
N THR A 445 16.52 34.38 -2.80
CA THR A 445 17.91 34.53 -3.28
C THR A 445 18.69 33.24 -3.10
N ARG A 446 18.59 32.62 -1.91
CA ARG A 446 19.20 31.32 -1.61
C ARG A 446 18.69 30.25 -2.56
N SER A 447 17.37 30.10 -2.69
CA SER A 447 16.71 29.16 -3.60
C SER A 447 17.18 29.32 -5.06
N ALA A 448 17.24 30.56 -5.57
CA ALA A 448 17.73 30.83 -6.92
C ALA A 448 19.21 30.46 -7.10
N HIS A 449 20.03 30.62 -6.07
CA HIS A 449 21.43 30.18 -6.13
C HIS A 449 21.54 28.65 -6.16
N TYR A 450 20.82 27.93 -5.29
CA TYR A 450 20.80 26.46 -5.31
C TYR A 450 20.34 25.93 -6.68
N LEU A 451 19.31 26.55 -7.28
CA LEU A 451 18.86 26.25 -8.63
C LEU A 451 19.97 26.40 -9.69
N SER A 452 20.93 27.31 -9.48
CA SER A 452 22.06 27.55 -10.39
C SER A 452 23.20 26.53 -10.27
N LEU A 453 23.16 25.61 -9.29
CA LEU A 453 24.21 24.61 -9.09
C LEU A 453 24.11 23.44 -10.08
N VAL A 454 22.90 23.10 -10.52
CA VAL A 454 22.60 21.88 -11.28
C VAL A 454 21.89 22.16 -12.61
N GLY A 455 21.84 21.15 -13.48
CA GLY A 455 21.27 21.26 -14.82
C GLY A 455 22.25 21.66 -15.92
N ASP A 456 21.70 21.94 -17.10
CA ASP A 456 22.46 22.35 -18.27
C ASP A 456 22.95 23.81 -18.19
N ASP A 457 23.83 24.20 -19.10
CA ASP A 457 24.44 25.54 -19.10
C ASP A 457 23.40 26.67 -19.26
N ILE A 458 22.25 26.41 -19.89
CA ILE A 458 21.20 27.40 -20.12
C ILE A 458 20.41 27.63 -18.83
N ASN A 459 20.00 26.55 -18.18
CA ASN A 459 19.27 26.59 -16.91
C ASN A 459 20.14 27.20 -15.81
N LYS A 460 21.41 26.80 -15.73
CA LYS A 460 22.39 27.39 -14.80
C LYS A 460 22.54 28.89 -15.01
N ALA A 461 22.74 29.34 -16.25
CA ALA A 461 22.88 30.76 -16.56
C ALA A 461 21.60 31.56 -16.25
N SER A 462 20.43 30.97 -16.48
CA SER A 462 19.13 31.59 -16.21
C SER A 462 18.87 31.73 -14.70
N ALA A 463 19.16 30.67 -13.93
CA ALA A 463 19.09 30.69 -12.47
C ALA A 463 20.13 31.63 -11.85
N GLU A 464 21.37 31.67 -12.37
CA GLU A 464 22.41 32.60 -11.91
C GLU A 464 21.99 34.05 -12.14
N THR A 465 21.38 34.36 -13.29
CA THR A 465 20.83 35.70 -13.58
C THR A 465 19.73 36.07 -12.58
N LEU A 466 18.83 35.13 -12.29
CA LEU A 466 17.78 35.32 -11.28
C LEU A 466 18.41 35.55 -9.89
N ALA A 467 19.36 34.72 -9.47
CA ALA A 467 20.06 34.81 -8.20
C ALA A 467 20.81 36.13 -8.04
N LYS A 468 21.50 36.61 -9.08
CA LYS A 468 22.17 37.94 -9.07
C LYS A 468 21.17 39.08 -8.92
N SER A 469 20.04 39.00 -9.62
CA SER A 469 18.98 40.01 -9.50
C SER A 469 18.35 40.05 -8.10
N LEU A 470 18.10 38.88 -7.51
CA LEU A 470 17.55 38.73 -6.17
C LEU A 470 18.56 39.11 -5.10
N LEU A 471 19.85 38.79 -5.27
CA LEU A 471 20.92 39.19 -4.35
C LEU A 471 21.07 40.71 -4.30
N ALA A 472 21.04 41.39 -5.45
CA ALA A 472 21.03 42.85 -5.49
C ALA A 472 19.80 43.44 -4.81
N LEU A 473 18.61 42.90 -5.10
CA LEU A 473 17.36 43.31 -4.45
C LEU A 473 17.42 43.12 -2.93
N SER A 474 17.83 41.94 -2.46
CA SER A 474 17.92 41.61 -1.02
C SER A 474 18.97 42.46 -0.31
N LEU A 475 20.15 42.67 -0.89
CA LEU A 475 21.17 43.53 -0.28
C LEU A 475 20.79 45.01 -0.31
N SER A 476 19.96 45.45 -1.28
CA SER A 476 19.46 46.83 -1.31
C SER A 476 18.61 47.16 -0.08
N LEU A 477 18.03 46.15 0.57
CA LEU A 477 17.32 46.29 1.85
C LEU A 477 18.25 46.59 3.03
N TYR A 478 19.57 46.63 2.82
CA TYR A 478 20.58 46.87 3.85
C TYR A 478 21.56 47.98 3.51
N SER A 479 21.87 48.18 2.22
CA SER A 479 22.87 49.18 1.78
C SER A 479 22.71 49.54 0.30
N ASP A 480 23.44 50.56 -0.16
CA ASP A 480 23.54 50.87 -1.60
C ASP A 480 24.29 49.76 -2.34
N ILE A 481 23.82 49.43 -3.55
CA ILE A 481 24.37 48.36 -4.37
C ILE A 481 25.13 48.94 -5.57
N ASP A 482 26.45 48.82 -5.53
CA ASP A 482 27.38 49.32 -6.55
C ASP A 482 28.48 48.33 -6.96
N TYR A 483 28.43 47.08 -6.48
CA TYR A 483 29.42 46.04 -6.79
C TYR A 483 29.31 45.46 -8.22
N ASP A 484 28.14 45.59 -8.88
CA ASP A 484 27.89 45.22 -10.27
C ASP A 484 27.01 46.29 -10.94
N GLU A 485 27.51 46.93 -12.01
CA GLU A 485 26.80 47.99 -12.73
C GLU A 485 25.47 47.52 -13.37
N ASN A 486 25.33 46.23 -13.69
CA ASN A 486 24.10 45.68 -14.29
C ASN A 486 22.96 45.51 -13.28
N TYR A 487 23.30 45.42 -12.00
CA TYR A 487 22.37 45.21 -10.89
C TYR A 487 22.43 46.34 -9.86
N ALA A 488 22.98 47.50 -10.24
CA ALA A 488 23.09 48.64 -9.35
C ALA A 488 21.70 49.13 -8.91
N MET A 489 21.51 49.26 -7.59
CA MET A 489 20.25 49.67 -6.97
C MET A 489 20.54 50.59 -5.78
N PRO A 490 19.79 51.69 -5.60
CA PRO A 490 19.91 52.48 -4.38
C PRO A 490 19.43 51.67 -3.18
N ALA A 491 19.94 52.01 -2.00
CA ALA A 491 19.43 51.48 -0.75
C ALA A 491 17.91 51.73 -0.62
N ASP A 492 17.20 50.76 -0.09
CA ASP A 492 15.81 50.88 0.31
C ASP A 492 15.65 52.00 1.37
N GLU A 493 14.49 52.65 1.41
CA GLU A 493 14.20 53.73 2.37
C GLU A 493 14.44 53.29 3.83
N TYR A 494 14.28 52.01 4.13
CA TYR A 494 14.43 51.43 5.47
C TYR A 494 15.75 50.70 5.70
N ALA A 495 16.72 50.78 4.78
CA ALA A 495 17.92 49.95 4.79
C ALA A 495 18.71 49.99 6.11
N GLN A 496 18.88 51.18 6.70
CA GLN A 496 19.56 51.34 7.99
C GLN A 496 18.80 50.69 9.15
N TYR A 497 17.47 50.69 9.11
CA TYR A 497 16.64 50.04 10.12
C TYR A 497 16.69 48.52 9.99
N THR A 498 16.63 48.00 8.76
CA THR A 498 16.76 46.56 8.50
C THR A 498 18.10 46.04 9.00
N LEU A 499 19.20 46.73 8.72
CA LEU A 499 20.54 46.33 9.18
C LEU A 499 20.64 46.26 10.70
N LEU A 500 20.04 47.22 11.41
CA LEU A 500 20.03 47.25 12.88
C LEU A 500 19.11 46.19 13.51
N ARG A 501 18.01 45.82 12.84
CA ARG A 501 16.95 44.97 13.43
C ARG A 501 16.94 43.53 12.93
N TYR A 502 17.52 43.27 11.77
CA TYR A 502 17.56 41.95 11.14
C TYR A 502 18.89 41.72 10.39
N PRO A 503 20.04 41.76 11.09
CA PRO A 503 21.35 41.51 10.48
C PRO A 503 21.53 40.06 9.98
N THR A 504 20.76 39.10 10.52
CA THR A 504 20.83 37.68 10.15
C THR A 504 20.69 37.44 8.63
N GLY A 505 19.78 38.15 7.96
CA GLY A 505 19.61 38.03 6.51
C GLY A 505 20.88 38.38 5.72
N VAL A 506 21.66 39.36 6.18
CA VAL A 506 22.96 39.69 5.58
C VAL A 506 23.95 38.55 5.77
N GLY A 507 23.99 37.95 6.96
CA GLY A 507 24.85 36.79 7.25
C GLY A 507 24.60 35.64 6.29
N LEU A 508 23.33 35.29 6.05
CA LEU A 508 22.91 34.24 5.12
C LEU A 508 23.29 34.53 3.65
N LEU A 509 23.41 35.80 3.27
CA LEU A 509 23.80 36.20 1.91
C LEU A 509 25.33 36.19 1.67
N SER A 510 26.14 36.03 2.72
CA SER A 510 27.61 36.08 2.63
C SER A 510 28.19 34.99 1.72
N GLY A 511 27.72 33.74 1.86
CA GLY A 511 28.13 32.62 1.02
C GLY A 511 27.74 32.80 -0.43
N ILE A 512 26.49 33.18 -0.69
CA ILE A 512 25.97 33.41 -2.05
C ILE A 512 26.71 34.56 -2.74
N PHE A 513 26.98 35.63 -2.02
CA PHE A 513 27.80 36.73 -2.53
C PHE A 513 29.20 36.25 -2.93
N ASN A 514 29.82 35.38 -2.12
CA ASN A 514 31.10 34.76 -2.47
C ASN A 514 31.00 33.86 -3.72
N ALA A 515 29.92 33.09 -3.85
CA ALA A 515 29.65 32.23 -5.00
C ALA A 515 29.49 33.02 -6.31
N LEU A 516 28.71 34.10 -6.27
CA LEU A 516 28.32 34.86 -7.46
C LEU A 516 29.33 35.95 -7.85
N TYR A 517 30.10 36.46 -6.89
CA TYR A 517 31.08 37.54 -7.09
C TYR A 517 32.47 37.26 -6.47
N PRO A 518 33.10 36.09 -6.73
CA PRO A 518 34.40 35.74 -6.14
C PRO A 518 35.51 36.73 -6.55
N ASP A 519 35.46 37.29 -7.75
CA ASP A 519 36.42 38.30 -8.21
C ASP A 519 36.33 39.60 -7.39
N TYR A 520 35.12 40.03 -7.03
CA TYR A 520 34.91 41.19 -6.17
C TYR A 520 35.48 40.93 -4.78
N VAL A 521 35.19 39.76 -4.21
CA VAL A 521 35.69 39.35 -2.89
C VAL A 521 37.22 39.40 -2.88
N ASN A 522 37.86 38.75 -3.86
CA ASN A 522 39.32 38.73 -3.96
C ASN A 522 39.95 40.11 -4.18
N ALA A 523 39.31 40.98 -4.96
CA ALA A 523 39.81 42.33 -5.23
C ALA A 523 39.72 43.28 -4.01
N ASN A 524 38.82 42.99 -3.06
CA ASN A 524 38.57 43.81 -1.88
C ASN A 524 39.09 43.20 -0.57
N LYS A 525 39.79 42.06 -0.64
CA LYS A 525 40.40 41.40 0.52
C LYS A 525 41.60 42.20 1.05
N ASP A 526 41.69 42.36 2.38
CA ASP A 526 42.83 43.01 3.05
C ASP A 526 43.22 42.31 4.38
N ASP A 527 44.23 42.85 5.08
CA ASP A 527 44.73 42.31 6.35
C ASP A 527 43.67 42.46 7.46
N GLY A 528 42.76 41.49 7.55
CA GLY A 528 41.72 41.41 8.58
C GLY A 528 40.28 41.42 8.05
N TYR A 529 40.08 41.53 6.73
CA TYR A 529 38.76 41.48 6.13
C TYR A 529 38.76 40.66 4.82
N LEU A 530 37.75 39.80 4.66
CA LEU A 530 37.65 38.85 3.55
C LEU A 530 37.28 39.48 2.20
N GLY A 531 36.97 40.77 2.13
CA GLY A 531 36.50 41.42 0.90
C GLY A 531 35.03 41.16 0.57
N ASN A 532 34.30 40.45 1.44
CA ASN A 532 32.90 40.08 1.27
C ASN A 532 31.96 41.15 1.83
N LEU A 533 31.17 41.81 0.96
CA LEU A 533 30.34 42.96 1.35
C LEU A 533 29.34 42.62 2.47
N PRO A 534 28.55 41.52 2.40
CA PRO A 534 27.70 41.09 3.49
C PRO A 534 28.44 40.95 4.84
N ILE A 535 29.62 40.33 4.86
CA ILE A 535 30.43 40.22 6.10
C ILE A 535 30.76 41.61 6.67
N LYS A 536 31.09 42.58 5.82
CA LYS A 536 31.39 43.93 6.30
C LYS A 536 30.20 44.58 7.00
N LEU A 537 29.01 44.40 6.42
CA LEU A 537 27.78 44.98 6.93
C LEU A 537 27.37 44.38 8.29
N VAL A 538 27.68 43.10 8.55
CA VAL A 538 27.37 42.45 9.84
C VAL A 538 28.40 42.74 10.93
N THR A 539 29.58 43.30 10.60
CA THR A 539 30.71 43.47 11.54
C THR A 539 30.84 44.83 12.27
N GLU A 540 29.93 45.81 12.08
CA GLU A 540 30.03 47.14 12.75
C GLU A 540 29.14 47.26 14.00
N GLU A 541 29.77 47.49 15.16
CA GLU A 541 29.18 47.57 16.52
C GLU A 541 28.06 48.64 16.65
N GLU A 542 26.81 48.20 16.61
CA GLU A 542 25.75 48.46 17.62
C GLU A 542 24.51 47.61 17.25
N GLY A 543 24.25 46.53 18.00
CA GLY A 543 23.01 45.74 17.89
C GLY A 543 23.11 44.38 17.17
N VAL A 544 24.28 44.00 16.66
CA VAL A 544 24.53 42.67 16.07
C VAL A 544 25.03 41.70 17.14
N ASN A 545 24.55 40.45 17.13
CA ASN A 545 25.05 39.39 18.02
C ASN A 545 26.29 38.71 17.40
N ASP A 546 27.15 38.12 18.23
CA ASP A 546 28.35 37.42 17.73
C ASP A 546 27.98 36.26 16.77
N ALA A 547 26.80 35.66 16.94
CA ALA A 547 26.33 34.52 16.14
C ALA A 547 26.10 34.86 14.65
N ASP A 548 25.55 36.03 14.32
CA ASP A 548 25.32 36.45 12.93
C ASP A 548 26.65 36.65 12.19
N THR A 549 27.67 37.12 12.90
CA THR A 549 29.03 37.21 12.36
C THR A 549 29.62 35.83 12.13
N LEU A 550 29.54 34.91 13.11
CA LEU A 550 30.02 33.54 12.98
C LEU A 550 29.36 32.81 11.79
N ARG A 551 28.04 32.92 11.65
CA ARG A 551 27.28 32.39 10.51
C ARG A 551 27.75 32.95 9.18
N ALA A 552 28.02 34.26 9.11
CA ALA A 552 28.51 34.89 7.89
C ALA A 552 29.90 34.36 7.48
N TYR A 553 30.81 34.13 8.45
CA TYR A 553 32.10 33.50 8.16
C TYR A 553 31.94 32.03 7.74
N ARG A 554 31.10 31.27 8.45
CA ARG A 554 30.80 29.85 8.14
C ARG A 554 30.28 29.71 6.71
N ASP A 555 29.26 30.48 6.35
CA ASP A 555 28.63 30.41 5.03
C ASP A 555 29.58 30.92 3.94
N HIS A 556 30.37 31.96 4.21
CA HIS A 556 31.43 32.39 3.28
C HIS A 556 32.39 31.25 2.92
N TYR A 557 32.90 30.53 3.92
CA TYR A 557 33.87 29.46 3.69
C TYR A 557 33.24 28.23 3.06
N ALA A 558 32.00 27.87 3.43
CA ALA A 558 31.28 26.77 2.80
C ALA A 558 31.19 26.97 1.27
N TYR A 559 30.87 28.19 0.84
CA TYR A 559 30.82 28.57 -0.57
C TYR A 559 32.20 28.81 -1.19
N GLN A 560 33.20 29.19 -0.40
CA GLN A 560 34.58 29.26 -0.85
C GLN A 560 35.09 27.89 -1.28
N LEU A 561 34.78 26.83 -0.53
CA LEU A 561 35.15 25.45 -0.88
C LEU A 561 34.54 25.02 -2.22
N LEU A 562 33.28 25.38 -2.49
CA LEU A 562 32.66 25.18 -3.79
C LEU A 562 33.41 25.92 -4.91
N ASN A 563 33.74 27.20 -4.69
CA ASN A 563 34.49 28.00 -5.66
C ASN A 563 35.90 27.45 -5.90
N ASP A 564 36.59 27.00 -4.85
CA ASP A 564 37.92 26.40 -4.96
C ASP A 564 37.85 25.12 -5.80
N ALA A 565 36.88 24.24 -5.54
CA ALA A 565 36.65 23.04 -6.34
C ALA A 565 36.37 23.37 -7.82
N LYS A 566 35.49 24.35 -8.09
CA LYS A 566 35.18 24.83 -9.46
C LYS A 566 36.43 25.33 -10.19
N ASN A 567 37.36 25.95 -9.47
CA ASN A 567 38.61 26.48 -10.02
C ASN A 567 39.79 25.49 -10.00
N GLY A 568 39.58 24.25 -9.53
CA GLY A 568 40.63 23.24 -9.41
C GLY A 568 41.69 23.56 -8.34
N ILE A 569 41.32 24.35 -7.33
CA ILE A 569 42.13 24.67 -6.16
C ILE A 569 41.94 23.56 -5.12
N ALA A 570 43.03 23.13 -4.47
CA ALA A 570 42.98 22.13 -3.42
C ALA A 570 42.29 22.69 -2.17
N LEU A 571 41.43 21.89 -1.54
CA LEU A 571 40.56 22.36 -0.44
C LEU A 571 41.30 22.45 0.90
N ASP A 572 42.49 21.85 1.04
CA ASP A 572 43.24 21.75 2.29
C ASP A 572 43.48 23.12 2.94
N GLU A 573 43.87 24.12 2.16
CA GLU A 573 44.19 25.46 2.68
C GLU A 573 42.92 26.14 3.25
N THR A 574 41.81 26.02 2.53
CA THR A 574 40.53 26.61 2.94
C THR A 574 39.96 25.91 4.18
N ILE A 575 40.04 24.57 4.26
CA ILE A 575 39.65 23.82 5.46
C ILE A 575 40.52 24.20 6.66
N ASN A 576 41.85 24.32 6.49
CA ASN A 576 42.73 24.78 7.55
C ASN A 576 42.41 26.21 8.02
N ASN A 577 41.98 27.10 7.11
CA ASN A 577 41.57 28.46 7.46
C ASN A 577 40.27 28.45 8.26
N VAL A 578 39.30 27.61 7.90
CA VAL A 578 38.06 27.38 8.66
C VAL A 578 38.39 26.92 10.07
N GLU A 579 39.16 25.83 10.20
CA GLU A 579 39.57 25.31 11.51
C GLU A 579 40.32 26.35 12.32
N THR A 580 41.30 27.03 11.72
CA THR A 580 42.08 28.03 12.45
C THR A 580 41.19 29.18 12.93
N LEU A 581 40.28 29.68 12.10
CA LEU A 581 39.40 30.78 12.48
C LEU A 581 38.54 30.38 13.68
N PHE A 582 37.82 29.27 13.56
CA PHE A 582 36.84 28.84 14.54
C PHE A 582 37.49 28.27 15.80
N THR A 583 38.61 27.56 15.70
CA THR A 583 39.34 27.04 16.88
C THR A 583 40.16 28.11 17.60
N THR A 584 40.84 29.03 16.89
CA THR A 584 41.81 29.94 17.51
C THR A 584 41.30 31.36 17.72
N THR A 585 40.41 31.86 16.86
CA THR A 585 39.90 33.23 16.93
C THR A 585 38.60 33.28 17.73
N TYR A 586 37.67 32.37 17.43
CA TYR A 586 36.35 32.34 18.06
C TYR A 586 36.22 31.30 19.18
N THR A 587 37.13 30.33 19.26
CA THR A 587 37.10 29.23 20.24
C THR A 587 35.77 28.47 20.24
N ASP A 588 35.22 28.27 19.05
CA ASP A 588 33.94 27.62 18.80
C ASP A 588 34.15 26.68 17.61
N THR A 589 34.47 25.44 17.93
CA THR A 589 34.83 24.39 16.98
C THR A 589 33.62 23.78 16.29
N GLU A 590 32.42 23.99 16.84
CA GLU A 590 31.15 23.62 16.21
C GLU A 590 31.01 24.24 14.82
N TYR A 591 31.21 25.57 14.72
CA TYR A 591 31.15 26.27 13.42
C TYR A 591 32.22 25.79 12.42
N ALA A 592 33.31 25.16 12.87
CA ALA A 592 34.29 24.55 11.98
C ALA A 592 33.72 23.30 11.28
N ALA A 593 33.02 22.44 12.03
CA ALA A 593 32.31 21.30 11.47
C ALA A 593 31.12 21.76 10.62
N GLU A 594 30.30 22.69 11.13
CA GLU A 594 29.13 23.21 10.41
C GLU A 594 29.46 23.86 9.06
N ALA A 595 30.65 24.44 8.90
CA ALA A 595 31.06 25.01 7.61
C ALA A 595 31.25 23.92 6.53
N LEU A 596 31.64 22.71 6.94
CA LEU A 596 31.90 21.58 6.07
C LEU A 596 30.63 20.78 5.80
N VAL A 597 29.90 20.43 6.86
CA VAL A 597 28.66 19.66 6.83
C VAL A 597 27.70 20.28 7.84
N GLU A 598 26.48 20.54 7.42
CA GLU A 598 25.43 21.08 8.28
C GLU A 598 25.13 20.15 9.45
N GLN A 599 24.94 20.76 10.62
CA GLN A 599 24.55 20.06 11.85
C GLN A 599 23.05 20.23 12.15
N ASP A 600 22.40 21.28 11.63
CA ASP A 600 20.95 21.49 11.80
C ASP A 600 20.15 21.10 10.55
N HIS A 601 19.01 20.42 10.71
CA HIS A 601 18.10 20.05 9.62
C HIS A 601 16.97 21.07 9.42
N LEU A 602 17.28 22.35 9.21
CA LEU A 602 16.25 23.38 8.99
C LEU A 602 15.73 23.47 7.54
N GLY A 603 16.25 22.64 6.62
CA GLY A 603 15.77 22.51 5.24
C GLY A 603 16.90 22.65 4.20
N ILE A 604 16.52 22.62 2.91
CA ILE A 604 17.51 22.59 1.81
C ILE A 604 18.41 23.81 1.72
N LEU A 605 17.98 24.95 2.27
CA LEU A 605 18.77 26.18 2.21
C LEU A 605 19.90 26.20 3.24
N ASP A 606 19.83 25.34 4.25
CA ASP A 606 20.82 25.24 5.33
C ASP A 606 21.92 24.21 5.05
N GLN A 607 21.94 23.64 3.85
CA GLN A 607 23.03 22.78 3.39
C GLN A 607 24.37 23.53 3.28
N ARG A 608 25.47 22.81 3.49
CA ARG A 608 26.84 23.39 3.59
C ARG A 608 27.78 22.81 2.52
N ALA A 609 29.09 22.95 2.70
CA ALA A 609 30.07 22.70 1.65
C ALA A 609 29.93 21.33 0.98
N ALA A 610 29.72 20.25 1.74
CA ALA A 610 29.60 18.90 1.21
C ALA A 610 28.45 18.77 0.20
N TRP A 611 27.25 19.26 0.56
CA TRP A 611 26.09 19.26 -0.33
C TRP A 611 26.25 20.20 -1.51
N LEU A 612 26.74 21.42 -1.28
CA LEU A 612 26.99 22.38 -2.36
C LEU A 612 27.93 21.79 -3.43
N LEU A 613 28.98 21.08 -2.99
CA LEU A 613 29.89 20.34 -3.85
C LEU A 613 29.19 19.19 -4.57
N SER A 614 28.41 18.37 -3.84
CA SER A 614 27.72 17.23 -4.42
C SER A 614 26.70 17.66 -5.49
N TYR A 615 25.83 18.63 -5.17
CA TYR A 615 24.89 19.21 -6.14
C TYR A 615 25.63 19.71 -7.38
N ALA A 616 26.73 20.44 -7.21
CA ALA A 616 27.52 20.94 -8.33
C ALA A 616 28.31 19.86 -9.10
N GLY A 617 28.20 18.58 -8.72
CA GLY A 617 28.81 17.43 -9.40
C GLY A 617 30.26 17.12 -8.94
N TYR A 618 30.71 17.70 -7.83
CA TYR A 618 32.04 17.51 -7.24
C TYR A 618 32.01 16.48 -6.10
N ASN A 619 31.47 15.29 -6.37
CA ASN A 619 31.24 14.24 -5.35
C ASN A 619 32.53 13.77 -4.65
N GLU A 620 33.67 13.71 -5.34
CA GLU A 620 34.95 13.35 -4.70
C GLU A 620 35.39 14.40 -3.68
N GLN A 621 35.20 15.68 -3.99
CA GLN A 621 35.47 16.78 -3.09
C GLN A 621 34.46 16.81 -1.93
N ALA A 622 33.18 16.51 -2.20
CA ALA A 622 32.17 16.39 -1.16
C ALA A 622 32.53 15.30 -0.14
N LYS A 623 32.92 14.10 -0.61
CA LYS A 623 33.41 13.00 0.24
C LYS A 623 34.66 13.37 1.04
N TYR A 624 35.58 14.13 0.44
CA TYR A 624 36.75 14.64 1.15
C TYR A 624 36.37 15.61 2.28
N VAL A 625 35.47 16.56 2.00
CA VAL A 625 34.95 17.51 3.00
C VAL A 625 34.25 16.78 4.15
N ILE A 626 33.45 15.76 3.87
CA ILE A 626 32.83 14.92 4.90
C ILE A 626 33.89 14.20 5.75
N SER A 627 34.94 13.66 5.12
CA SER A 627 36.02 12.98 5.85
C SER A 627 36.73 13.93 6.81
N GLU A 628 36.94 15.18 6.41
CA GLU A 628 37.51 16.22 7.29
C GLU A 628 36.53 16.65 8.39
N ALA A 629 35.22 16.72 8.11
CA ALA A 629 34.20 16.95 9.13
C ALA A 629 34.21 15.84 10.20
N ILE A 630 34.24 14.57 9.78
CA ILE A 630 34.38 13.40 10.67
C ILE A 630 35.65 13.51 11.52
N ARG A 631 36.77 13.93 10.91
CA ARG A 631 38.00 14.17 11.68
C ARG A 631 37.79 15.23 12.75
N ILE A 632 37.17 16.38 12.43
CA ILE A 632 36.93 17.47 13.38
C ILE A 632 36.05 16.99 14.55
N VAL A 633 34.92 16.34 14.26
CA VAL A 633 33.98 15.89 15.32
C VAL A 633 34.54 14.79 16.21
N SER A 634 35.53 14.04 15.72
CA SER A 634 36.27 13.05 16.51
C SER A 634 37.34 13.63 17.44
N THR A 635 37.58 14.95 17.41
CA THR A 635 38.63 15.58 18.22
C THR A 635 38.15 15.95 19.62
N THR A 636 39.02 15.83 20.63
CA THR A 636 38.70 16.23 22.00
C THR A 636 38.27 17.70 22.13
N PRO A 637 38.90 18.70 21.45
CA PRO A 637 38.42 20.08 21.49
C PRO A 637 36.98 20.24 21.02
N TYR A 638 36.59 19.52 19.96
CA TYR A 638 35.21 19.52 19.49
C TYR A 638 34.25 18.92 20.52
N LEU A 639 34.57 17.73 21.01
CA LEU A 639 33.72 17.02 21.98
C LEU A 639 33.56 17.79 23.30
N GLU A 640 34.60 18.50 23.76
CA GLU A 640 34.52 19.39 24.92
C GLU A 640 33.65 20.64 24.65
N ASP A 641 33.74 21.21 23.45
CA ASP A 641 32.99 22.40 23.02
C ASP A 641 31.48 22.11 22.93
N VAL A 642 31.11 20.98 22.34
CA VAL A 642 29.72 20.52 22.25
C VAL A 642 29.22 19.78 23.49
N ASN A 643 30.03 19.77 24.56
CA ASN A 643 29.73 19.14 25.85
C ASN A 643 29.29 17.67 25.73
N TYR A 644 29.96 16.90 24.87
CA TYR A 644 29.69 15.47 24.64
C TYR A 644 28.21 15.17 24.32
N SER A 645 27.54 16.09 23.62
CA SER A 645 26.17 15.90 23.13
C SER A 645 26.08 14.67 22.21
N LEU A 646 25.13 13.78 22.50
CA LEU A 646 24.87 12.55 21.74
C LEU A 646 24.69 12.84 20.25
N ASP A 647 23.80 13.79 19.95
CA ASP A 647 23.41 14.20 18.61
C ASP A 647 24.61 14.61 17.75
N LYS A 648 25.52 15.37 18.36
CA LYS A 648 26.73 15.91 17.73
C LYS A 648 27.90 14.92 17.68
N MET A 649 27.82 13.83 18.45
CA MET A 649 28.85 12.79 18.48
C MET A 649 28.56 11.70 17.46
N VAL A 650 27.39 11.07 17.56
CA VAL A 650 27.09 9.84 16.82
C VAL A 650 25.81 9.89 16.01
N ASP A 651 24.85 10.74 16.36
CA ASP A 651 23.50 10.73 15.77
C ASP A 651 23.33 11.69 14.57
N ASP A 652 22.19 12.38 14.48
CA ASP A 652 21.71 13.20 13.36
C ASP A 652 22.49 14.48 13.08
N GLN A 653 23.40 14.85 13.98
CA GLN A 653 24.35 15.96 13.78
C GLN A 653 25.81 15.47 13.78
N GLY A 654 26.03 14.16 13.86
CA GLY A 654 27.33 13.57 14.13
C GLY A 654 27.73 12.47 13.14
N CYS A 655 28.35 11.42 13.66
CA CYS A 655 29.01 10.40 12.86
C CYS A 655 28.06 9.64 11.91
N LEU A 656 26.87 9.22 12.36
CA LEU A 656 25.91 8.51 11.52
C LEU A 656 25.52 9.37 10.31
N ARG A 657 25.27 10.67 10.52
CA ARG A 657 24.87 11.58 9.43
C ARG A 657 25.97 11.69 8.41
N TYR A 658 27.20 11.88 8.88
CA TYR A 658 28.33 12.09 8.00
C TYR A 658 28.65 10.81 7.20
N VAL A 659 28.51 9.63 7.80
CA VAL A 659 28.65 8.35 7.09
C VAL A 659 27.53 8.16 6.05
N ASN A 660 26.27 8.44 6.41
CA ASN A 660 25.13 8.41 5.49
C ASN A 660 25.34 9.34 4.29
N LEU A 661 25.77 10.59 4.53
CA LEU A 661 26.08 11.54 3.47
C LEU A 661 27.26 11.09 2.59
N TYR A 662 28.28 10.48 3.19
CA TYR A 662 29.42 9.95 2.44
C TYR A 662 28.97 8.89 1.43
N GLN A 663 28.11 7.96 1.84
CA GLN A 663 27.52 6.96 0.97
C GLN A 663 26.58 7.60 -0.08
N LYS A 664 25.71 8.52 0.35
CA LYS A 664 24.79 9.27 -0.54
C LYS A 664 25.54 9.97 -1.68
N PHE A 665 26.76 10.45 -1.45
CA PHE A 665 27.60 11.08 -2.46
C PHE A 665 28.48 10.11 -3.26
N GLY A 666 28.15 8.81 -3.26
CA GLY A 666 28.82 7.79 -4.08
C GLY A 666 30.08 7.22 -3.45
N GLY A 667 30.15 7.16 -2.12
CA GLY A 667 31.18 6.42 -1.41
C GLY A 667 30.89 4.92 -1.41
N GLU A 668 31.85 4.09 -1.81
CA GLU A 668 31.72 2.63 -1.70
C GLU A 668 31.92 2.18 -0.23
N SER A 669 31.30 1.07 0.17
CA SER A 669 31.43 0.50 1.52
C SER A 669 32.87 0.11 1.88
N THR A 670 33.76 -0.07 0.90
CA THR A 670 35.19 -0.31 1.15
C THR A 670 35.97 0.97 1.46
N ASP A 671 35.51 2.13 0.99
CA ASP A 671 36.21 3.42 1.10
C ASP A 671 35.90 4.17 2.39
N ILE A 672 34.80 3.82 3.07
CA ILE A 672 34.41 4.39 4.37
C ILE A 672 35.29 3.93 5.54
N THR A 673 36.25 3.04 5.34
CA THR A 673 37.04 2.42 6.43
C THR A 673 37.71 3.44 7.37
N ALA A 674 38.28 4.52 6.82
CA ALA A 674 38.97 5.54 7.64
C ALA A 674 37.98 6.48 8.36
N PRO A 675 36.95 7.04 7.69
CA PRO A 675 35.82 7.71 8.35
C PRO A 675 35.16 6.87 9.46
N LEU A 676 34.84 5.62 9.16
CA LEU A 676 34.21 4.68 10.09
C LEU A 676 35.09 4.42 11.32
N ALA A 677 36.40 4.30 11.15
CA ALA A 677 37.33 4.10 12.27
C ALA A 677 37.35 5.29 13.26
N ALA A 678 37.10 6.52 12.78
CA ALA A 678 36.98 7.68 13.66
C ALA A 678 35.68 7.61 14.48
N CYS A 679 34.56 7.22 13.86
CA CYS A 679 33.29 7.01 14.53
C CYS A 679 33.34 5.85 15.54
N GLU A 680 33.98 4.74 15.18
CA GLU A 680 34.24 3.62 16.09
C GLU A 680 35.09 4.03 17.30
N ASN A 681 36.04 4.93 17.10
CA ASN A 681 36.84 5.46 18.20
C ASN A 681 35.98 6.31 19.16
N ILE A 682 35.01 7.06 18.65
CA ILE A 682 34.06 7.80 19.49
C ILE A 682 33.26 6.80 20.35
N LEU A 683 32.65 5.79 19.72
CA LEU A 683 31.88 4.75 20.40
C LEU A 683 32.72 4.04 21.48
N THR A 684 33.89 3.53 21.10
CA THR A 684 34.74 2.74 22.03
C THR A 684 35.39 3.56 23.14
N THR A 685 35.58 4.87 22.96
CA THR A 685 36.24 5.74 23.96
C THR A 685 35.24 6.39 24.90
N TYR A 686 34.10 6.86 24.38
CA TYR A 686 33.18 7.71 25.14
C TYR A 686 31.91 6.98 25.59
N PHE A 687 31.61 5.80 25.04
CA PHE A 687 30.44 4.99 25.42
C PHE A 687 30.82 3.74 26.25
N SER A 688 32.11 3.54 26.55
CA SER A 688 32.58 2.38 27.30
C SER A 688 32.28 2.40 28.80
N ASP A 689 32.10 3.59 29.38
CA ASP A 689 31.75 3.79 30.80
C ASP A 689 30.98 5.11 31.00
N ASP A 690 30.55 5.36 32.23
CA ASP A 690 29.71 6.49 32.66
C ASP A 690 30.47 7.82 32.84
N THR A 691 31.72 7.92 32.37
CA THR A 691 32.56 9.10 32.61
C THR A 691 32.06 10.35 31.90
N TYR A 692 31.55 10.19 30.68
CA TYR A 692 31.26 11.31 29.77
C TYR A 692 29.77 11.55 29.56
N ILE A 693 28.99 10.47 29.53
CA ILE A 693 27.57 10.45 29.20
C ILE A 693 26.85 9.49 30.16
N SER A 694 25.57 9.74 30.40
CA SER A 694 24.73 8.89 31.27
C SER A 694 24.54 7.50 30.67
N ASP A 695 24.23 6.50 31.50
CA ASP A 695 23.97 5.13 31.03
C ASP A 695 22.80 5.04 30.03
N ALA A 696 21.76 5.85 30.20
CA ALA A 696 20.66 5.98 29.24
C ALA A 696 21.17 6.45 27.86
N ASN A 697 21.84 7.60 27.79
CA ASN A 697 22.43 8.10 26.54
C ASN A 697 23.48 7.16 25.95
N ARG A 698 24.12 6.33 26.80
CA ARG A 698 25.03 5.29 26.33
C ARG A 698 24.26 4.23 25.55
N VAL A 699 23.12 3.74 26.05
CA VAL A 699 22.27 2.81 25.31
C VAL A 699 21.91 3.39 23.94
N THR A 700 21.33 4.60 23.88
CA THR A 700 20.93 5.24 22.60
C THR A 700 22.09 5.38 21.62
N GLY A 701 23.29 5.77 22.08
CA GLY A 701 24.45 5.85 21.20
C GLY A 701 25.04 4.50 20.77
N LEU A 702 24.88 3.44 21.58
CA LEU A 702 25.21 2.07 21.17
C LEU A 702 24.24 1.58 20.08
N LEU A 703 22.94 1.92 20.16
CA LEU A 703 21.95 1.63 19.11
C LEU A 703 22.32 2.32 17.79
N THR A 704 22.62 3.62 17.86
CA THR A 704 23.14 4.39 16.72
C THR A 704 24.43 3.76 16.16
N GLY A 705 25.30 3.27 17.04
CA GLY A 705 26.50 2.54 16.69
C GLY A 705 26.25 1.25 15.92
N ALA A 706 25.15 0.54 16.20
CA ALA A 706 24.75 -0.65 15.46
C ALA A 706 24.43 -0.31 13.99
N SER A 707 23.67 0.76 13.75
CA SER A 707 23.37 1.26 12.41
C SER A 707 24.66 1.68 11.68
N ILE A 708 25.58 2.35 12.36
CA ILE A 708 26.91 2.68 11.80
C ILE A 708 27.69 1.41 11.40
N TYR A 709 27.64 0.34 12.19
CA TYR A 709 28.28 -0.93 11.86
C TYR A 709 27.62 -1.64 10.67
N GLU A 710 26.29 -1.64 10.57
CA GLU A 710 25.57 -2.20 9.42
C GLU A 710 25.89 -1.46 8.12
N LEU A 711 25.91 -0.12 8.15
CA LEU A 711 26.36 0.68 7.02
C LEU A 711 27.80 0.34 6.60
N GLY A 712 28.63 -0.05 7.57
CA GLY A 712 29.99 -0.56 7.38
C GLY A 712 30.09 -2.00 6.88
N GLY A 713 28.98 -2.75 6.77
CA GLY A 713 28.95 -4.18 6.49
C GLY A 713 29.56 -5.04 7.60
N LYS A 714 29.55 -4.56 8.85
CA LYS A 714 30.12 -5.20 10.04
C LYS A 714 29.03 -5.81 10.93
N THR A 715 28.23 -6.70 10.36
CA THR A 715 27.08 -7.36 11.02
C THR A 715 27.40 -7.99 12.38
N GLU A 716 28.54 -8.66 12.52
CA GLU A 716 28.94 -9.24 13.82
C GLU A 716 29.19 -8.16 14.90
N ASN A 717 29.70 -6.98 14.51
CA ASN A 717 29.89 -5.86 15.42
C ASN A 717 28.58 -5.18 15.79
N ALA A 718 27.64 -5.07 14.84
CA ALA A 718 26.31 -4.53 15.08
C ALA A 718 25.53 -5.39 16.08
N ILE A 719 25.52 -6.72 15.91
CA ILE A 719 24.86 -7.62 16.87
C ILE A 719 25.52 -7.50 18.25
N GLN A 720 26.86 -7.51 18.33
CA GLN A 720 27.55 -7.42 19.62
C GLN A 720 27.27 -6.11 20.35
N ILE A 721 27.23 -4.97 19.65
CA ILE A 721 26.96 -3.69 20.30
C ILE A 721 25.50 -3.57 20.75
N LEU A 722 24.55 -4.21 20.04
CA LEU A 722 23.16 -4.32 20.47
C LEU A 722 23.00 -5.25 21.69
N ASP A 723 23.77 -6.33 21.76
CA ASP A 723 23.84 -7.18 22.96
C ASP A 723 24.37 -6.39 24.17
N ASP A 724 25.42 -5.58 23.97
CA ASP A 724 25.97 -4.71 25.01
C ASP A 724 24.96 -3.64 25.45
N ALA A 725 24.21 -3.06 24.50
CA ALA A 725 23.13 -2.11 24.76
C ALA A 725 21.97 -2.74 25.54
N SER A 726 21.55 -3.95 25.15
CA SER A 726 20.53 -4.74 25.84
C SER A 726 20.93 -5.02 27.29
N GLU A 727 22.18 -5.46 27.53
CA GLU A 727 22.67 -5.70 28.90
C GLU A 727 22.65 -4.42 29.73
N LEU A 728 23.13 -3.31 29.18
CA LEU A 728 23.15 -2.01 29.86
C LEU A 728 21.73 -1.50 30.18
N ALA A 729 20.80 -1.63 29.24
CA ALA A 729 19.41 -1.20 29.41
C ALA A 729 18.72 -1.89 30.61
N THR A 730 19.05 -3.15 30.90
CA THR A 730 18.52 -3.86 32.10
C THR A 730 19.05 -3.34 33.44
N THR A 731 20.05 -2.45 33.43
CA THR A 731 20.71 -1.94 34.65
C THR A 731 20.38 -0.49 34.98
N LEU A 732 19.54 0.16 34.17
CA LEU A 732 19.13 1.56 34.37
C LEU A 732 18.34 1.75 35.68
N GLU A 733 18.27 2.99 36.18
CA GLU A 733 17.97 3.28 37.58
C GLU A 733 16.54 2.92 38.03
N ASP A 734 15.57 3.01 37.12
CA ASP A 734 14.15 2.71 37.35
C ASP A 734 13.53 1.89 36.20
N PHE A 735 12.36 1.31 36.46
CA PHE A 735 11.73 0.35 35.54
C PHE A 735 11.19 1.02 34.26
N GLU A 736 10.64 2.23 34.36
CA GLU A 736 10.16 3.02 33.22
C GLU A 736 11.32 3.26 32.23
N THR A 737 12.44 3.80 32.72
CA THR A 737 13.66 4.02 31.92
C THR A 737 14.24 2.71 31.36
N GLN A 738 14.19 1.61 32.15
CA GLN A 738 14.59 0.29 31.64
C GLN A 738 13.67 -0.18 30.51
N LEU A 739 12.36 0.07 30.60
CA LEU A 739 11.38 -0.37 29.61
C LEU A 739 11.54 0.41 28.30
N GLU A 740 11.60 1.75 28.38
CA GLU A 740 11.88 2.68 27.27
C GLU A 740 13.07 2.18 26.43
N HIS A 741 14.24 2.07 27.06
CA HIS A 741 15.48 1.72 26.35
C HIS A 741 15.51 0.26 25.89
N ARG A 742 14.79 -0.66 26.54
CA ARG A 742 14.65 -2.05 26.05
C ARG A 742 13.74 -2.13 24.84
N ILE A 743 12.74 -1.27 24.75
CA ILE A 743 11.89 -1.14 23.55
C ILE A 743 12.71 -0.54 22.41
N GLU A 744 13.50 0.51 22.63
CA GLU A 744 14.42 1.05 21.61
C GLU A 744 15.40 -0.01 21.08
N VAL A 745 15.99 -0.83 21.96
CA VAL A 745 16.84 -1.97 21.58
C VAL A 745 16.07 -2.97 20.71
N THR A 746 14.82 -3.27 21.08
CA THR A 746 13.96 -4.23 20.38
C THR A 746 13.59 -3.72 18.98
N ASN A 747 13.20 -2.44 18.88
CA ASN A 747 12.89 -1.73 17.64
C ASN A 747 14.09 -1.70 16.70
N THR A 748 15.29 -1.44 17.24
CA THR A 748 16.54 -1.43 16.47
C THR A 748 16.90 -2.82 15.95
N TYR A 749 16.76 -3.87 16.77
CA TYR A 749 16.93 -5.25 16.29
C TYR A 749 15.97 -5.58 15.14
N ALA A 750 14.69 -5.25 15.29
CA ALA A 750 13.68 -5.52 14.28
C ALA A 750 13.96 -4.78 12.97
N SER A 751 14.28 -3.48 13.05
CA SER A 751 14.54 -2.60 11.90
C SER A 751 15.78 -3.00 11.10
N LEU A 752 16.77 -3.61 11.76
CA LEU A 752 17.96 -4.18 11.11
C LEU A 752 17.74 -5.62 10.59
N GLY A 753 16.54 -6.19 10.72
CA GLY A 753 16.17 -7.52 10.25
C GLY A 753 16.51 -8.68 11.19
N TYR A 754 16.89 -8.40 12.43
CA TYR A 754 17.23 -9.38 13.47
C TYR A 754 16.00 -9.84 14.26
N LEU A 755 15.02 -10.41 13.57
CA LEU A 755 13.68 -10.67 14.13
C LEU A 755 13.67 -11.68 15.29
N GLU A 756 14.52 -12.71 15.27
CA GLU A 756 14.65 -13.65 16.39
C GLU A 756 15.13 -12.97 17.68
N GLN A 757 16.11 -12.08 17.56
CA GLN A 757 16.63 -11.29 18.68
C GLN A 757 15.60 -10.27 19.16
N ALA A 758 14.94 -9.55 18.25
CA ALA A 758 13.87 -8.62 18.60
C ALA A 758 12.76 -9.33 19.39
N LEU A 759 12.27 -10.47 18.89
CA LEU A 759 11.28 -11.29 19.58
C LEU A 759 11.76 -11.72 20.97
N SER A 760 13.02 -12.18 21.08
CA SER A 760 13.57 -12.59 22.37
C SER A 760 13.63 -11.44 23.39
N GLN A 761 13.97 -10.23 22.97
CA GLN A 761 13.99 -9.05 23.83
C GLN A 761 12.58 -8.64 24.25
N PHE A 762 11.63 -8.65 23.29
CA PHE A 762 10.23 -8.31 23.56
C PHE A 762 9.55 -9.30 24.53
N VAL A 763 9.83 -10.60 24.40
CA VAL A 763 9.32 -11.61 25.34
C VAL A 763 9.86 -11.36 26.75
N ALA A 764 11.15 -11.06 26.87
CA ALA A 764 11.77 -10.80 28.17
C ALA A 764 11.19 -9.53 28.83
N LEU A 765 11.03 -8.43 28.08
CA LEU A 765 10.52 -7.18 28.65
C LEU A 765 9.05 -7.29 29.07
N THR A 766 8.22 -7.96 28.27
CA THR A 766 6.81 -8.16 28.61
C THR A 766 6.62 -9.13 29.78
N ASP A 767 7.47 -10.16 29.92
CA ASP A 767 7.48 -11.02 31.10
C ASP A 767 7.83 -10.25 32.38
N ASP A 768 8.81 -9.34 32.31
CA ASP A 768 9.19 -8.49 33.44
C ASP A 768 8.07 -7.49 33.79
N ALA A 769 7.41 -6.90 32.79
CA ALA A 769 6.26 -6.00 32.98
C ALA A 769 5.08 -6.71 33.67
N ILE A 770 4.72 -7.92 33.22
CA ILE A 770 3.68 -8.73 33.88
C ILE A 770 4.10 -9.06 35.32
N ALA A 771 5.37 -9.43 35.53
CA ALA A 771 5.89 -9.72 36.86
C ALA A 771 5.85 -8.48 37.78
N LEU A 772 6.09 -7.27 37.26
CA LEU A 772 5.95 -6.04 38.03
C LEU A 772 4.50 -5.86 38.50
N LEU A 773 3.52 -6.00 37.60
CA LEU A 773 2.11 -5.88 37.94
C LEU A 773 1.68 -6.91 38.99
N ASP A 774 2.06 -8.17 38.81
CA ASP A 774 1.76 -9.26 39.74
C ASP A 774 2.32 -9.05 41.15
N ASN A 775 3.43 -8.32 41.26
CA ASN A 775 4.14 -8.07 42.52
C ASN A 775 3.85 -6.71 43.15
N THR A 776 2.96 -5.89 42.57
CA THR A 776 2.61 -4.54 43.05
C THR A 776 1.21 -4.52 43.68
N PRO A 777 1.06 -4.90 44.97
CA PRO A 777 -0.25 -4.99 45.61
C PRO A 777 -0.86 -3.64 46.00
N ASP A 778 -0.05 -2.59 46.17
CA ASP A 778 -0.57 -1.24 46.43
C ASP A 778 -1.25 -0.70 45.17
N ILE A 779 -2.48 -0.19 45.32
CA ILE A 779 -3.28 0.26 44.17
C ILE A 779 -2.64 1.50 43.53
N THR A 780 -2.07 2.41 44.32
CA THR A 780 -1.49 3.66 43.80
C THR A 780 -0.25 3.35 42.96
N GLU A 781 0.65 2.52 43.50
CA GLU A 781 1.86 2.08 42.81
C GLU A 781 1.51 1.24 41.56
N ARG A 782 0.42 0.47 41.59
CA ARG A 782 -0.02 -0.32 40.43
C ARG A 782 -0.65 0.54 39.34
N VAL A 783 -1.34 1.64 39.68
CA VAL A 783 -1.84 2.61 38.70
C VAL A 783 -0.66 3.24 37.96
N GLU A 784 0.36 3.71 38.69
CA GLU A 784 1.60 4.25 38.10
C GLU A 784 2.28 3.20 37.21
N ALA A 785 2.50 1.97 37.70
CA ALA A 785 3.12 0.92 36.91
C ALA A 785 2.33 0.54 35.64
N VAL A 786 0.99 0.60 35.65
CA VAL A 786 0.17 0.37 34.45
C VAL A 786 0.33 1.50 33.45
N ASP A 787 0.35 2.75 33.92
CA ASP A 787 0.54 3.94 33.08
C ASP A 787 1.93 3.91 32.42
N ASP A 788 2.98 3.66 33.19
CA ASP A 788 4.35 3.51 32.69
C ASP A 788 4.44 2.38 31.64
N ILE A 789 3.88 1.20 31.92
CA ILE A 789 3.92 0.07 30.98
C ILE A 789 3.16 0.39 29.68
N LEU A 790 1.98 1.01 29.77
CA LEU A 790 1.20 1.32 28.57
C LEU A 790 1.85 2.42 27.75
N GLY A 791 2.33 3.49 28.39
CA GLY A 791 3.01 4.59 27.71
C GLY A 791 4.27 4.12 26.98
N GLU A 792 5.05 3.21 27.57
CA GLU A 792 6.23 2.68 26.88
C GLU A 792 5.86 1.70 25.75
N LEU A 793 4.82 0.86 25.92
CA LEU A 793 4.37 -0.06 24.88
C LEU A 793 3.80 0.63 23.63
N GLU A 794 3.39 1.89 23.73
CA GLU A 794 3.04 2.74 22.58
C GLU A 794 4.16 2.72 21.53
N TYR A 795 5.41 2.92 21.97
CA TYR A 795 6.60 2.87 21.12
C TYR A 795 6.97 1.44 20.62
N ALA A 796 6.16 0.43 20.89
CA ALA A 796 6.29 -0.88 20.22
C ALA A 796 5.20 -1.11 19.17
N TYR A 797 4.03 -0.48 19.34
CA TYR A 797 2.80 -0.83 18.61
C TYR A 797 2.37 0.22 17.58
N GLU A 798 2.68 1.50 17.79
CA GLU A 798 2.23 2.59 16.92
C GLU A 798 2.82 2.45 15.49
N PRO A 799 2.00 2.49 14.42
CA PRO A 799 2.45 2.20 13.06
C PRO A 799 3.26 3.34 12.39
N ASP A 800 3.07 4.60 12.82
CA ASP A 800 3.55 5.78 12.09
C ASP A 800 4.68 6.56 12.79
N ASP A 801 5.45 5.89 13.65
CA ASP A 801 6.60 6.51 14.32
C ASP A 801 7.93 5.90 13.83
N GLU A 802 8.48 6.50 12.77
CA GLU A 802 9.82 6.22 12.28
C GLU A 802 10.81 7.28 12.79
N ASN A 803 11.89 6.83 13.43
CA ASN A 803 13.09 7.65 13.49
C ASN A 803 13.77 7.64 12.11
N SER A 804 13.30 8.52 11.22
CA SER A 804 13.72 8.62 9.81
C SER A 804 15.22 8.78 9.60
N PHE A 805 15.93 9.19 10.65
CA PHE A 805 17.36 9.38 10.60
C PHE A 805 18.14 8.07 10.82
N THR A 806 17.76 7.28 11.84
CA THR A 806 18.36 5.98 12.09
C THR A 806 17.75 4.87 11.23
N GLY A 807 16.60 5.12 10.61
CA GLY A 807 15.80 4.13 9.89
C GLY A 807 15.19 3.09 10.84
N THR A 808 14.97 3.48 12.10
CA THR A 808 14.37 2.63 13.13
C THR A 808 12.88 2.89 13.19
N TYR A 809 12.10 1.82 13.10
CA TYR A 809 10.64 1.82 13.22
C TYR A 809 10.22 1.15 14.53
N GLN A 810 9.01 1.44 15.01
CA GLN A 810 8.42 0.68 16.12
C GLN A 810 8.33 -0.81 15.78
N LEU A 811 8.41 -1.66 16.80
CA LEU A 811 8.60 -3.11 16.64
C LEU A 811 7.67 -3.76 15.62
N PHE A 812 6.36 -3.51 15.67
CA PHE A 812 5.41 -4.17 14.78
C PHE A 812 5.55 -3.67 13.34
N GLU A 813 5.72 -2.37 13.15
CA GLU A 813 5.98 -1.74 11.85
C GLU A 813 7.31 -2.26 11.26
N ALA A 814 8.38 -2.28 12.05
CA ALA A 814 9.69 -2.81 11.67
C ALA A 814 9.60 -4.27 11.20
N VAL A 815 8.83 -5.11 11.91
CA VAL A 815 8.63 -6.53 11.53
C VAL A 815 7.82 -6.62 10.24
N LYS A 816 6.72 -5.88 10.09
CA LYS A 816 5.91 -5.81 8.85
C LYS A 816 6.71 -5.38 7.64
N ARG A 817 7.65 -4.45 7.79
CA ARG A 817 8.58 -4.04 6.72
C ARG A 817 9.48 -5.16 6.19
N HIS A 818 9.57 -6.28 6.91
CA HIS A 818 10.29 -7.47 6.49
C HIS A 818 9.39 -8.59 5.91
N ALA A 819 8.09 -8.36 5.76
CA ALA A 819 7.15 -9.30 5.13
C ALA A 819 7.63 -9.70 3.72
N GLY A 820 7.51 -10.99 3.40
CA GLY A 820 8.00 -11.62 2.16
C GLY A 820 9.53 -11.67 1.97
N ASN A 821 10.30 -10.82 2.66
CA ASN A 821 11.74 -10.65 2.46
C ASN A 821 12.60 -11.27 3.59
N ASN A 822 11.99 -11.63 4.72
CA ASN A 822 12.67 -12.30 5.83
C ASN A 822 11.97 -13.62 6.18
N THR A 823 12.71 -14.73 6.13
CA THR A 823 12.17 -16.08 6.42
C THR A 823 11.71 -16.28 7.87
N GLN A 824 12.06 -15.36 8.77
CA GLN A 824 11.63 -15.38 10.17
C GLN A 824 10.32 -14.62 10.41
N TYR A 825 9.81 -13.89 9.40
CA TYR A 825 8.66 -12.99 9.53
C TYR A 825 7.43 -13.66 10.16
N ALA A 826 6.87 -14.68 9.50
CA ALA A 826 5.63 -15.32 9.93
C ALA A 826 5.69 -15.82 11.39
N GLN A 827 6.83 -16.40 11.79
CA GLN A 827 7.02 -16.85 13.16
C GLN A 827 7.14 -15.66 14.13
N ALA A 828 7.86 -14.60 13.74
CA ALA A 828 8.06 -13.43 14.58
C ALA A 828 6.75 -12.68 14.81
N ILE A 829 6.00 -12.34 13.74
CA ILE A 829 4.76 -11.56 13.87
C ILE A 829 3.68 -12.32 14.66
N ALA A 830 3.53 -13.62 14.43
CA ALA A 830 2.59 -14.45 15.20
C ALA A 830 2.94 -14.49 16.70
N ALA A 831 4.22 -14.67 17.03
CA ALA A 831 4.67 -14.71 18.42
C ALA A 831 4.60 -13.34 19.11
N LEU A 832 4.86 -12.26 18.38
CA LEU A 832 4.71 -10.89 18.87
C LEU A 832 3.24 -10.57 19.16
N ASN A 833 2.33 -10.89 18.24
CA ASN A 833 0.89 -10.75 18.44
C ASN A 833 0.41 -11.51 19.68
N GLU A 834 0.83 -12.76 19.85
CA GLU A 834 0.50 -13.55 21.03
C GLU A 834 0.99 -12.87 22.31
N LYS A 835 2.22 -12.32 22.29
CA LYS A 835 2.83 -11.71 23.47
C LYS A 835 2.21 -10.36 23.82
N ALA A 836 1.88 -9.54 22.83
CA ALA A 836 1.18 -8.28 23.00
C ALA A 836 -0.19 -8.49 23.65
N GLN A 837 -0.97 -9.46 23.16
CA GLN A 837 -2.26 -9.83 23.76
C GLN A 837 -2.12 -10.32 25.19
N GLN A 838 -1.07 -11.10 25.51
CA GLN A 838 -0.81 -11.58 26.87
C GLN A 838 -0.57 -10.41 27.86
N VAL A 839 0.26 -9.43 27.50
CA VAL A 839 0.54 -8.29 28.37
C VAL A 839 -0.68 -7.37 28.51
N GLN A 840 -1.41 -7.09 27.41
CA GLN A 840 -2.64 -6.29 27.45
C GLN A 840 -3.73 -6.94 28.32
N ALA A 841 -3.89 -8.28 28.23
CA ALA A 841 -4.80 -9.01 29.10
C ALA A 841 -4.38 -8.99 30.58
N ALA A 842 -3.07 -9.03 30.86
CA ALA A 842 -2.54 -8.91 32.22
C ALA A 842 -2.82 -7.51 32.79
N ILE A 843 -2.58 -6.45 32.02
CA ILE A 843 -2.92 -5.06 32.37
C ILE A 843 -4.40 -4.95 32.70
N LEU A 844 -5.29 -5.42 31.81
CA LEU A 844 -6.73 -5.34 32.02
C LEU A 844 -7.17 -6.06 33.30
N THR A 845 -6.58 -7.22 33.61
CA THR A 845 -6.85 -7.98 34.84
C THR A 845 -6.51 -7.16 36.10
N HIS A 846 -5.38 -6.45 36.07
CA HIS A 846 -4.86 -5.66 37.19
C HIS A 846 -5.54 -4.32 37.42
N THR A 847 -6.42 -3.90 36.50
CA THR A 847 -7.18 -2.63 36.59
C THR A 847 -8.54 -2.78 37.27
N SER A 848 -8.97 -4.01 37.58
CA SER A 848 -10.35 -4.29 38.00
C SER A 848 -10.80 -3.52 39.27
N ASP A 849 -9.88 -3.24 40.19
CA ASP A 849 -10.10 -2.50 41.44
C ASP A 849 -9.74 -1.00 41.36
N PHE A 850 -9.30 -0.51 40.20
CA PHE A 850 -9.04 0.91 39.96
C PHE A 850 -10.34 1.73 40.00
N ALA A 851 -10.21 3.02 40.34
CA ALA A 851 -11.32 3.96 40.26
C ALA A 851 -11.71 4.22 38.80
N ASP A 852 -12.97 4.60 38.54
CA ASP A 852 -13.47 4.78 37.17
C ASP A 852 -12.67 5.84 36.39
N ASN A 853 -12.17 6.89 37.05
CA ASN A 853 -11.33 7.90 36.41
C ASN A 853 -9.93 7.41 36.05
N GLU A 854 -9.39 6.43 36.78
CA GLU A 854 -8.10 5.80 36.47
C GLU A 854 -8.27 4.79 35.33
N LYS A 855 -9.37 4.01 35.35
CA LYS A 855 -9.73 3.09 34.27
C LYS A 855 -9.91 3.78 32.93
N LEU A 856 -10.46 4.99 32.93
CA LEU A 856 -10.73 5.74 31.70
C LEU A 856 -9.44 5.95 30.89
N SER A 857 -8.38 6.47 31.53
CA SER A 857 -7.06 6.66 30.88
C SER A 857 -6.48 5.37 30.34
N VAL A 858 -6.48 4.31 31.17
CA VAL A 858 -5.96 2.99 30.80
C VAL A 858 -6.73 2.38 29.63
N TYR A 859 -8.06 2.49 29.63
CA TYR A 859 -8.90 1.89 28.59
C TYR A 859 -8.78 2.63 27.27
N GLU A 860 -8.62 3.95 27.28
CA GLU A 860 -8.35 4.74 26.07
C GLU A 860 -7.03 4.31 25.41
N GLN A 861 -5.93 4.24 26.17
CA GLN A 861 -4.64 3.75 25.67
C GLN A 861 -4.71 2.30 25.16
N LEU A 862 -5.41 1.41 25.89
CA LEU A 862 -5.61 0.02 25.43
C LEU A 862 -6.44 -0.05 24.15
N ILE A 863 -7.46 0.80 23.97
CA ILE A 863 -8.26 0.85 22.74
C ILE A 863 -7.39 1.24 21.55
N GLU A 864 -6.52 2.23 21.72
CA GLU A 864 -5.57 2.67 20.67
C GLU A 864 -4.58 1.55 20.34
N GLN A 865 -3.95 0.95 21.35
CA GLN A 865 -3.02 -0.16 21.14
C GLN A 865 -3.68 -1.40 20.52
N TYR A 866 -4.90 -1.76 20.92
CA TYR A 866 -5.64 -2.82 20.25
C TYR A 866 -5.93 -2.47 18.78
N SER A 867 -6.25 -1.21 18.50
CA SER A 867 -6.55 -0.75 17.13
C SER A 867 -5.31 -0.81 16.23
N TRP A 868 -4.13 -0.39 16.71
CA TRP A 868 -2.87 -0.49 15.97
C TRP A 868 -2.47 -1.94 15.66
N LEU A 869 -2.76 -2.86 16.59
CA LEU A 869 -2.54 -4.30 16.41
C LEU A 869 -3.65 -5.00 15.60
N ALA A 870 -4.59 -4.25 15.01
CA ALA A 870 -5.76 -4.75 14.30
C ALA A 870 -6.70 -5.67 15.12
N LEU A 871 -6.67 -5.54 16.45
CA LEU A 871 -7.55 -6.23 17.42
C LEU A 871 -8.84 -5.43 17.65
N PHE A 872 -9.56 -5.17 16.56
CA PHE A 872 -10.69 -4.23 16.54
C PHE A 872 -11.87 -4.70 17.40
N ASP A 873 -12.05 -6.01 17.60
CA ASP A 873 -13.14 -6.54 18.43
C ASP A 873 -12.87 -6.34 19.92
N GLU A 874 -11.62 -6.53 20.36
CA GLU A 874 -11.14 -6.19 21.69
C GLU A 874 -11.28 -4.69 21.97
N ALA A 875 -10.83 -3.85 21.03
CA ALA A 875 -10.98 -2.40 21.09
C ALA A 875 -12.46 -1.98 21.23
N THR A 876 -13.33 -2.56 20.38
CA THR A 876 -14.78 -2.28 20.41
C THR A 876 -15.41 -2.69 21.72
N ALA A 877 -15.09 -3.88 22.22
CA ALA A 877 -15.63 -4.39 23.47
C ALA A 877 -15.24 -3.48 24.65
N LEU A 878 -14.02 -2.94 24.63
CA LEU A 878 -13.55 -2.01 25.66
C LEU A 878 -14.20 -0.62 25.53
N ALA A 879 -14.34 -0.09 24.31
CA ALA A 879 -15.02 1.18 24.05
C ALA A 879 -16.51 1.15 24.45
N GLN A 880 -17.17 -0.02 24.40
CA GLN A 880 -18.55 -0.20 24.86
C GLN A 880 -18.73 -0.18 26.39
N ASN A 881 -17.65 -0.01 27.16
CA ASN A 881 -17.74 0.02 28.61
C ASN A 881 -18.66 1.16 29.10
N ALA A 882 -19.47 0.88 30.13
CA ALA A 882 -20.44 1.81 30.69
C ALA A 882 -19.83 3.05 31.37
N ILE A 883 -18.51 3.12 31.50
CA ILE A 883 -17.80 4.32 31.99
C ILE A 883 -17.87 5.48 30.98
N TYR A 884 -17.97 5.20 29.68
CA TYR A 884 -17.95 6.21 28.63
C TYR A 884 -19.34 6.82 28.40
N THR A 885 -19.38 8.13 28.16
CA THR A 885 -20.58 8.75 27.62
C THR A 885 -20.77 8.36 26.16
N ASP A 886 -21.96 8.55 25.61
CA ASP A 886 -22.21 8.26 24.19
C ASP A 886 -21.34 9.15 23.26
N ALA A 887 -21.00 10.36 23.70
CA ALA A 887 -20.11 11.25 22.94
C ALA A 887 -18.67 10.72 22.93
N ASP A 888 -18.14 10.33 24.08
CA ASP A 888 -16.78 9.75 24.16
C ASP A 888 -16.70 8.45 23.35
N ARG A 889 -17.76 7.62 23.42
CA ARG A 889 -17.84 6.37 22.67
C ARG A 889 -17.82 6.58 21.16
N ASN A 890 -18.52 7.59 20.65
CA ASN A 890 -18.48 7.94 19.23
C ASN A 890 -17.05 8.30 18.79
N SER A 891 -16.31 9.06 19.59
CA SER A 891 -14.91 9.40 19.28
C SER A 891 -14.01 8.16 19.27
N LEU A 892 -14.18 7.25 20.24
CA LEU A 892 -13.41 6.01 20.31
C LEU A 892 -13.69 5.09 19.11
N PHE A 893 -14.96 4.93 18.72
CA PHE A 893 -15.30 4.16 17.53
C PHE A 893 -14.75 4.79 16.25
N ALA A 894 -14.68 6.12 16.18
CA ALA A 894 -14.06 6.79 15.03
C ALA A 894 -12.57 6.51 14.93
N ASN A 895 -11.84 6.56 16.05
CA ASN A 895 -10.42 6.19 16.09
C ASN A 895 -10.23 4.73 15.64
N ILE A 896 -11.05 3.80 16.14
CA ILE A 896 -11.02 2.38 15.73
C ILE A 896 -11.30 2.24 14.23
N ALA A 897 -12.30 2.97 13.71
CA ALA A 897 -12.67 2.93 12.30
C ALA A 897 -11.59 3.52 11.38
N ILE A 898 -10.92 4.59 11.80
CA ILE A 898 -9.77 5.19 11.10
C ILE A 898 -8.64 4.17 11.00
N GLN A 899 -8.26 3.54 12.12
CA GLN A 899 -7.19 2.52 12.13
C GLN A 899 -7.55 1.29 11.29
N ALA A 900 -8.83 0.92 11.23
CA ALA A 900 -9.29 -0.12 10.31
C ALA A 900 -9.22 0.32 8.83
N ALA A 901 -9.52 1.59 8.53
CA ALA A 901 -9.47 2.12 7.18
C ALA A 901 -8.03 2.21 6.64
N THR A 902 -7.06 2.53 7.49
CA THR A 902 -5.64 2.73 7.15
C THR A 902 -4.77 1.49 7.37
N LYS A 903 -5.36 0.31 7.64
CA LYS A 903 -4.60 -0.93 7.87
C LYS A 903 -3.75 -1.29 6.63
N ASP A 904 -2.44 -1.44 6.86
CA ASP A 904 -1.47 -1.95 5.88
C ASP A 904 -0.62 -3.07 6.51
N ASP A 905 -0.55 -4.20 5.82
CA ASP A 905 0.28 -5.35 6.21
C ASP A 905 1.65 -5.35 5.53
N PHE A 906 1.85 -4.53 4.49
CA PHE A 906 3.09 -4.44 3.70
C PHE A 906 3.62 -2.99 3.57
N PRO A 907 3.88 -2.28 4.68
CA PRO A 907 4.26 -0.86 4.66
C PRO A 907 5.63 -0.55 4.03
N ALA A 908 6.44 -1.58 3.72
CA ALA A 908 7.65 -1.46 2.91
C ALA A 908 7.37 -1.53 1.39
N SER A 909 6.11 -1.68 0.98
CA SER A 909 5.71 -1.94 -0.40
C SER A 909 4.49 -1.12 -0.81
N THR A 910 4.44 -0.73 -2.07
CA THR A 910 3.27 -0.05 -2.66
C THR A 910 2.46 -0.97 -3.57
N VAL A 911 2.80 -2.27 -3.63
CA VAL A 911 2.16 -3.21 -4.55
C VAL A 911 1.14 -4.13 -3.89
N ALA A 912 1.07 -4.16 -2.57
CA ALA A 912 0.16 -4.97 -1.78
C ALA A 912 -0.03 -4.33 -0.40
N ASN A 913 -1.14 -4.67 0.27
CA ASN A 913 -1.47 -4.14 1.60
C ASN A 913 -2.25 -5.13 2.49
N VAL A 914 -2.62 -6.31 1.99
CA VAL A 914 -3.46 -7.29 2.69
C VAL A 914 -2.76 -8.64 2.82
N ASP A 915 -2.64 -9.09 4.06
CA ASP A 915 -2.20 -10.42 4.51
C ASP A 915 -3.20 -10.89 5.58
N THR A 916 -4.06 -11.87 5.24
CA THR A 916 -5.13 -12.30 6.17
C THR A 916 -4.73 -13.38 7.16
N ASP A 917 -3.70 -14.18 6.87
CA ASP A 917 -3.21 -15.24 7.76
C ASP A 917 -1.87 -14.89 8.45
N ALA A 918 -1.30 -13.74 8.11
CA ALA A 918 -0.05 -13.18 8.61
C ALA A 918 1.19 -14.04 8.30
N ASP A 919 1.19 -14.75 7.17
CA ASP A 919 2.32 -15.56 6.73
C ASP A 919 3.41 -14.75 6.00
N GLY A 920 3.14 -13.48 5.69
CA GLY A 920 4.01 -12.55 5.01
C GLY A 920 3.92 -12.59 3.49
N LEU A 921 2.92 -13.27 2.95
CA LEU A 921 2.60 -13.31 1.54
C LEU A 921 1.29 -12.53 1.29
N PRO A 922 1.28 -11.57 0.35
CA PRO A 922 0.07 -10.81 0.11
C PRO A 922 -1.01 -11.66 -0.55
N ASN A 923 -2.26 -11.54 -0.11
CA ASN A 923 -3.40 -12.24 -0.73
C ASN A 923 -3.51 -11.95 -2.24
N PHE A 924 -3.24 -10.69 -2.61
CA PHE A 924 -3.28 -10.16 -3.97
C PHE A 924 -2.38 -8.91 -4.08
N PHE A 925 -2.04 -8.54 -5.31
CA PHE A 925 -1.41 -7.26 -5.62
C PHE A 925 -2.46 -6.19 -5.95
N LEU A 926 -2.17 -4.93 -5.61
CA LEU A 926 -3.00 -3.77 -5.94
C LEU A 926 -3.11 -3.58 -7.46
N SER A 927 -4.24 -3.01 -7.91
CA SER A 927 -4.59 -2.91 -9.33
C SER A 927 -3.57 -2.15 -10.19
N ASN A 928 -2.77 -1.28 -9.59
CA ASN A 928 -1.72 -0.49 -10.24
C ASN A 928 -0.33 -1.12 -10.20
N ALA A 929 -0.15 -2.21 -9.45
CA ALA A 929 1.13 -2.86 -9.30
C ALA A 929 1.62 -3.36 -10.67
N THR A 930 2.69 -2.75 -11.20
CA THR A 930 3.25 -3.23 -12.46
C THR A 930 4.06 -4.50 -12.24
N GLU A 931 4.24 -5.30 -13.30
CA GLU A 931 5.09 -6.50 -13.24
C GLU A 931 6.51 -6.16 -12.77
N GLN A 932 7.02 -4.97 -13.10
CA GLN A 932 8.32 -4.50 -12.64
C GLN A 932 8.31 -4.18 -11.13
N ASP A 933 7.27 -3.54 -10.62
CA ASP A 933 7.18 -3.18 -9.20
C ASP A 933 7.05 -4.43 -8.33
N ILE A 934 6.27 -5.43 -8.77
CA ILE A 934 6.16 -6.73 -8.11
C ILE A 934 7.52 -7.45 -8.09
N ILE A 935 8.27 -7.42 -9.18
CA ILE A 935 9.61 -8.01 -9.22
C ILE A 935 10.58 -7.28 -8.28
N LEU A 936 10.48 -5.95 -8.20
CA LEU A 936 11.34 -5.13 -7.34
C LEU A 936 11.01 -5.29 -5.86
N SER A 937 9.75 -5.49 -5.50
CA SER A 937 9.34 -5.71 -4.11
C SER A 937 9.80 -7.06 -3.55
N GLY A 938 9.98 -8.06 -4.42
CA GLY A 938 10.34 -9.42 -4.04
C GLY A 938 9.16 -10.24 -3.49
N LEU A 939 7.97 -9.66 -3.43
CA LEU A 939 6.75 -10.30 -2.93
C LEU A 939 6.21 -11.33 -3.93
N ILE A 940 5.55 -12.35 -3.39
CA ILE A 940 4.86 -13.40 -4.15
C ILE A 940 3.46 -13.51 -3.59
N ALA A 941 2.44 -13.41 -4.44
CA ALA A 941 1.07 -13.55 -4.01
C ALA A 941 0.82 -14.93 -3.39
N ASP A 942 0.05 -14.91 -2.31
CA ASP A 942 -0.35 -16.09 -1.59
C ASP A 942 -1.32 -16.98 -2.40
N THR A 943 -1.40 -18.24 -2.03
CA THR A 943 -2.22 -19.28 -2.65
C THR A 943 -3.18 -19.98 -1.68
N ASP A 944 -3.19 -19.59 -0.41
CA ASP A 944 -3.94 -20.20 0.70
C ASP A 944 -4.31 -19.09 1.70
N ALA A 945 -5.18 -18.17 1.26
CA ALA A 945 -5.36 -16.87 1.90
C ALA A 945 -5.81 -16.92 3.36
N ASP A 946 -6.49 -17.99 3.79
CA ASP A 946 -6.91 -18.17 5.19
C ASP A 946 -6.03 -19.15 5.99
N GLY A 947 -5.01 -19.73 5.33
CA GLY A 947 -4.06 -20.66 5.93
C GLY A 947 -4.67 -21.98 6.38
N ASP A 948 -5.83 -22.39 5.84
CA ASP A 948 -6.51 -23.64 6.21
C ASP A 948 -5.86 -24.90 5.59
N GLY A 949 -4.98 -24.70 4.60
CA GLY A 949 -4.26 -25.74 3.88
C GLY A 949 -4.92 -26.18 2.57
N LEU A 950 -6.01 -25.55 2.15
CA LEU A 950 -6.65 -25.69 0.85
C LEU A 950 -6.22 -24.53 -0.04
N VAL A 951 -5.77 -24.86 -1.25
CA VAL A 951 -5.43 -23.80 -2.20
C VAL A 951 -6.68 -23.04 -2.63
N ASP A 952 -6.58 -21.71 -2.70
CA ASP A 952 -7.65 -20.76 -3.06
C ASP A 952 -8.52 -21.19 -4.25
N GLN A 953 -7.93 -21.85 -5.25
CA GLN A 953 -8.63 -22.29 -6.46
C GLN A 953 -9.60 -23.47 -6.22
N GLU A 954 -9.38 -24.22 -5.15
CA GLU A 954 -10.16 -25.37 -4.74
C GLU A 954 -11.03 -25.08 -3.51
N ASP A 955 -10.87 -23.90 -2.90
CA ASP A 955 -11.60 -23.49 -1.72
C ASP A 955 -12.89 -22.71 -2.06
N LEU A 956 -13.96 -23.08 -1.37
CA LEU A 956 -15.27 -22.44 -1.48
C LEU A 956 -15.41 -21.25 -0.52
N SER A 957 -14.51 -21.12 0.46
CA SER A 957 -14.52 -20.09 1.49
C SER A 957 -13.12 -19.48 1.69
N PRO A 958 -12.46 -18.92 0.65
CA PRO A 958 -11.03 -18.60 0.64
C PRO A 958 -10.57 -17.45 1.55
N LEU A 959 -11.40 -17.04 2.51
CA LEU A 959 -11.09 -16.06 3.56
C LEU A 959 -11.62 -16.52 4.93
N ASP A 960 -12.20 -17.72 5.06
CA ASP A 960 -12.77 -18.25 6.30
C ASP A 960 -12.17 -19.63 6.62
N PRO A 961 -11.27 -19.72 7.62
CA PRO A 961 -10.46 -20.93 7.87
C PRO A 961 -11.24 -22.13 8.47
N ASN A 962 -12.58 -22.18 8.39
CA ASN A 962 -13.45 -23.11 9.13
C ASN A 962 -14.30 -24.09 8.32
#